data_AF-A0A1V2LUP4-F1
#
_entry.id   AF-A0A1V2LUP4-F1
#
_cell.length_a   1.000
_cell.length_b   1.000
_cell.length_c   1.000
_cell.angle_alpha   90.00
_cell.angle_beta   90.00
_cell.angle_gamma   90.00
#
_symmetry.space_group_name_H-M   'P 1'
#
loop_
_entity.id
_entity.type
_entity.pdbx_description
1 polymer ?
#
loop_
_entity_poly.entity_id
_entity_poly.type
_entity_poly.pdbx_seq_one_letter_code
_entity_poly.pdbx_strand_id
1 'polypeptide(L)'
;MDSKTIGILGGGQLGRMIVEAANRLNIKTVILEKGESGPAKQINANNEHIDGSFNNIDDIRKLADSCDILTIEIEHVDTDALKTIQRETGVKIYPSPETIEIIKDKYRQKEHLVQHGVAVADSVSVESTETALQNVGLKFGFPFMLKSKTEAYDGRGNYVVKDVSYIREALEVLHNRPLYAEKWAPFTKELAVMVVRNVDGEIFSYPTVETIHKDNICHTVYAPARVNDTIQTKANLLAKKAVSTFPGAGIFGVEMFLLPDGELLINEIAPRPHNSGHYTIDACVTSQFEAHIRAISGLPMPKNFTCFSTPQTNAIMLNILGSDMPNGELELCRRALETTSASVYLYGKSTRPKRKMGHVNIVSGSMSDCERKLAYIEGSGGLPITKSTENAVSGTSKAPLVGVIMGSDSDLPVMSAGCNILKKFGVPFEVTIVSAHRTPQRMAKYAIEAPRRGLRCIIAGAGGAAHLPGMVAAMTPLPVIGVPVKGSTLDGVDSLHSIVQMPRGIPVATVAINNSTNAALLAVRILGVFDGKWISEMETYMNSMENEVLDKAEKLEKEGYEEYLATAYGIKPIPDNAPTLEENTEWLQTLNKSHIKDLRTEREEDFTYRVEVRSDIDNEETNSNLLKFKSKKTKRTYSIVKQPTEDDPYHTLSVPANEYFLSSSPFSSLSSKRRPKAESVQTFSDLRVVRLRSGKGGNGEVSFYRDTNIAFGPPDGGDGGDGGNIYVVAVKEMSSLHNLKSRYIATDGTKGKSAQLDGKKGEDVYITVPVGTHIRWCPDPREIRALQKEDYDNYVFHVKTITDDFGSLIPKFIQFFRNSYNIGKGWIFKEKDEEYHLQRDYFNNLNEKVSVFDAQLKQDELYADTFPLDGIDLDKPTEEPVLLLKGGKGGLGNMHFLTPDIRNPRFSKIGRNGLEGNFIFELKLLADLGLVGLPNAGKSTLLRAISNAKPRVGHWEFTTLQPIIGTIPLRIDQPPFTVADIPGIVKGAKMNKGMGLNFLRHIERSGGLVFVVSLGSSDPVDDIKVLIEELSEERLKGKNVLVVATKADVEGSKQKFLDLKSFVEQLSWKCVPCSGKNKENIEKVKELMAECSGRLDYS
;
A
#
# COMPACT_ATOMS: atom_id res chain seq x y z
N MET A 1 29.70 -12.32 32.65
CA MET A 1 30.63 -11.17 32.80
C MET A 1 30.53 -10.57 34.20
N ASP A 2 29.59 -11.08 34.99
CA ASP A 2 29.03 -10.60 36.26
C ASP A 2 29.98 -10.66 37.47
N SER A 3 31.26 -11.00 37.26
CA SER A 3 32.23 -11.20 38.34
C SER A 3 33.05 -9.97 38.68
N LYS A 4 32.98 -8.89 37.89
CA LYS A 4 33.76 -7.67 38.11
C LYS A 4 32.86 -6.48 38.43
N THR A 5 33.27 -5.69 39.40
CA THR A 5 32.65 -4.41 39.77
C THR A 5 33.57 -3.26 39.36
N ILE A 6 33.01 -2.26 38.69
CA ILE A 6 33.73 -1.07 38.22
C ILE A 6 33.37 0.15 39.08
N GLY A 7 34.36 0.70 39.78
CA GLY A 7 34.24 1.97 40.48
C GLY A 7 34.42 3.15 39.53
N ILE A 8 33.56 4.16 39.60
CA ILE A 8 33.62 5.36 38.75
C ILE A 8 33.80 6.59 39.65
N LEU A 9 34.91 7.30 39.45
CA LEU A 9 35.16 8.60 40.06
C LEU A 9 34.51 9.72 39.25
N GLY A 10 33.39 10.24 39.76
CA GLY A 10 32.57 11.26 39.10
C GLY A 10 31.26 10.68 38.55
N GLY A 11 30.15 11.31 38.92
CA GLY A 11 28.78 10.92 38.59
C GLY A 11 28.13 11.79 37.52
N GLY A 12 28.93 12.48 36.70
CA GLY A 12 28.47 13.35 35.61
C GLY A 12 27.81 12.61 34.44
N GLN A 13 27.62 13.32 33.33
CA GLN A 13 26.94 12.75 32.16
C GLN A 13 27.72 11.61 31.49
N LEU A 14 29.06 11.65 31.54
CA LEU A 14 29.86 10.60 30.94
C LEU A 14 29.76 9.34 31.81
N GLY A 15 29.79 9.50 33.13
CA GLY A 15 29.60 8.43 34.10
C GLY A 15 28.24 7.77 33.92
N ARG A 16 27.20 8.56 33.66
CA ARG A 16 25.86 8.06 33.30
C ARG A 16 25.92 7.13 32.08
N MET A 17 26.52 7.56 30.97
CA MET A 17 26.59 6.74 29.76
C MET A 17 27.54 5.53 29.91
N ILE A 18 28.54 5.61 30.80
CA ILE A 18 29.35 4.44 31.22
C ILE A 18 28.48 3.42 31.95
N VAL A 19 27.63 3.87 32.89
CA VAL A 19 26.69 3.01 33.63
C VAL A 19 25.67 2.36 32.68
N GLU A 20 25.12 3.10 31.71
CA GLU A 20 24.21 2.54 30.68
C GLU A 20 24.88 1.40 29.91
N ALA A 21 26.13 1.61 29.47
CA ALA A 21 26.89 0.59 28.76
C ALA A 21 27.28 -0.62 29.64
N ALA A 22 27.66 -0.38 30.91
CA ALA A 22 28.01 -1.43 31.85
C ALA A 22 26.82 -2.31 32.23
N ASN A 23 25.65 -1.70 32.49
CA ASN A 23 24.42 -2.40 32.82
C ASN A 23 23.99 -3.35 31.69
N ARG A 24 24.15 -2.93 30.42
CA ARG A 24 23.87 -3.78 29.25
C ARG A 24 24.73 -5.07 29.23
N LEU A 25 25.92 -5.04 29.84
CA LEU A 25 26.84 -6.17 29.92
C LEU A 25 26.77 -6.92 31.27
N ASN A 26 25.78 -6.60 32.13
CA ASN A 26 25.66 -7.10 33.50
C ASN A 26 26.90 -6.85 34.38
N ILE A 27 27.61 -5.74 34.14
CA ILE A 27 28.77 -5.34 34.94
C ILE A 27 28.30 -4.37 36.03
N LYS A 28 28.57 -4.70 37.28
CA LYS A 28 28.22 -3.86 38.42
C LYS A 28 29.05 -2.58 38.43
N THR A 29 28.43 -1.46 38.76
CA THR A 29 29.13 -0.18 38.89
C THR A 29 28.86 0.45 40.26
N VAL A 30 29.89 1.07 40.83
CA VAL A 30 29.81 1.84 42.09
C VAL A 30 30.31 3.25 41.78
N ILE A 31 29.61 4.28 42.24
CA ILE A 31 29.90 5.67 41.89
C ILE A 31 30.30 6.43 43.13
N LEU A 32 31.39 7.19 43.05
CA LEU A 32 31.74 8.25 44.00
C LEU A 32 31.36 9.61 43.42
N GLU A 33 30.39 10.27 44.03
CA GLU A 33 29.94 11.62 43.65
C GLU A 33 29.27 12.30 44.83
N LYS A 34 29.36 13.63 44.90
CA LYS A 34 28.75 14.42 45.96
C LYS A 34 27.25 14.60 45.74
N GLY A 35 26.45 14.26 46.74
CA GLY A 35 25.00 14.34 46.74
C GLY A 35 24.32 13.14 46.08
N GLU A 36 23.02 13.00 46.33
CA GLU A 36 22.21 11.85 45.87
C GLU A 36 21.75 11.97 44.41
N SER A 37 21.76 13.17 43.82
CA SER A 37 21.12 13.45 42.52
C SER A 37 22.06 13.46 41.30
N GLY A 38 23.27 12.91 41.42
CA GLY A 38 24.23 12.84 40.31
C GLY A 38 23.68 12.09 39.08
N PRO A 39 23.86 12.58 37.84
CA PRO A 39 23.34 11.95 36.62
C PRO A 39 23.54 10.44 36.49
N ALA A 40 24.71 9.93 36.93
CA ALA A 40 25.01 8.51 36.89
C ALA A 40 24.29 7.69 37.97
N LYS A 41 24.11 8.26 39.18
CA LYS A 41 23.38 7.62 40.30
C LYS A 41 21.89 7.42 39.95
N GLN A 42 21.30 8.34 39.18
CA GLN A 42 19.88 8.33 38.83
C GLN A 42 19.41 7.09 38.04
N ILE A 43 20.32 6.43 37.34
CA ILE A 43 20.01 5.30 36.44
C ILE A 43 20.73 4.01 36.83
N ASN A 44 21.55 4.06 37.89
CA ASN A 44 22.26 2.89 38.33
C ASN A 44 21.28 1.96 39.04
N ALA A 45 21.31 0.68 38.71
CA ALA A 45 20.48 -0.32 39.36
C ALA A 45 20.96 -0.62 40.80
N ASN A 46 22.24 -0.34 41.10
CA ASN A 46 22.80 -0.52 42.43
C ASN A 46 22.58 0.72 43.30
N ASN A 47 22.12 0.54 44.54
CA ASN A 47 21.94 1.63 45.51
C ASN A 47 23.18 1.87 46.39
N GLU A 48 24.17 0.98 46.35
CA GLU A 48 25.42 1.10 47.10
C GLU A 48 26.36 2.10 46.42
N HIS A 49 26.10 3.40 46.59
CA HIS A 49 26.95 4.48 46.09
C HIS A 49 27.60 5.25 47.22
N ILE A 50 28.77 5.81 46.95
CA ILE A 50 29.53 6.56 47.95
C ILE A 50 29.20 8.04 47.75
N ASP A 51 28.59 8.64 48.77
CA ASP A 51 28.46 10.09 48.87
C ASP A 51 29.75 10.66 49.47
N GLY A 52 30.52 11.37 48.65
CA GLY A 52 31.85 11.84 49.02
C GLY A 52 32.50 12.68 47.94
N SER A 53 33.74 13.08 48.20
CA SER A 53 34.51 13.94 47.29
C SER A 53 35.64 13.16 46.63
N PHE A 54 35.82 13.30 45.32
CA PHE A 54 36.98 12.76 44.61
C PHE A 54 38.29 13.54 44.92
N ASN A 55 38.23 14.57 45.75
CA ASN A 55 39.42 15.21 46.34
C ASN A 55 39.75 14.67 47.75
N ASN A 56 38.97 13.73 48.27
CA ASN A 56 39.19 13.12 49.57
C ASN A 56 39.72 11.69 49.38
N ILE A 57 40.96 11.45 49.83
CA ILE A 57 41.62 10.15 49.72
C ILE A 57 40.83 9.03 50.40
N ASP A 58 40.16 9.30 51.53
CA ASP A 58 39.41 8.27 52.26
C ASP A 58 38.15 7.84 51.52
N ASP A 59 37.50 8.77 50.80
CA ASP A 59 36.32 8.44 50.00
C ASP A 59 36.70 7.68 48.72
N ILE A 60 37.84 8.03 48.10
CA ILE A 60 38.41 7.25 46.99
C ILE A 60 38.82 5.85 47.47
N ARG A 61 39.38 5.72 48.68
CA ARG A 61 39.75 4.42 49.27
C ARG A 61 38.51 3.53 49.48
N LYS A 62 37.42 4.06 50.04
CA LYS A 62 36.14 3.33 50.15
C LYS A 62 35.64 2.83 48.79
N LEU A 63 35.82 3.64 47.72
CA LEU A 63 35.46 3.20 46.37
C LEU A 63 36.37 2.08 45.88
N ALA A 64 37.68 2.23 46.07
CA ALA A 64 38.66 1.22 45.68
C ALA A 64 38.39 -0.13 46.37
N ASP A 65 38.03 -0.14 47.65
CA ASP A 65 37.74 -1.35 48.42
C ASP A 65 36.44 -2.07 47.97
N SER A 66 35.57 -1.38 47.23
CA SER A 66 34.28 -1.91 46.76
C SER A 66 34.27 -2.29 45.27
N CYS A 67 35.40 -2.19 44.56
CA CYS A 67 35.49 -2.49 43.14
C CYS A 67 36.78 -3.23 42.75
N ASP A 68 36.74 -3.93 41.61
CA ASP A 68 37.92 -4.62 41.06
C ASP A 68 38.74 -3.71 40.14
N ILE A 69 38.06 -2.77 39.49
CA ILE A 69 38.62 -1.81 38.54
C ILE A 69 38.05 -0.44 38.87
N LEU A 70 38.91 0.56 38.94
CA LEU A 70 38.53 1.94 39.16
C LEU A 70 38.82 2.75 37.90
N THR A 71 37.83 3.51 37.44
CA THR A 71 37.93 4.42 36.29
C THR A 71 37.51 5.84 36.67
N ILE A 72 37.88 6.80 35.83
CA ILE A 72 37.61 8.22 36.04
C ILE A 72 36.64 8.78 35.00
N GLU A 73 35.74 9.63 35.45
CA GLU A 73 34.92 10.47 34.58
C GLU A 73 35.54 11.85 34.36
N ILE A 74 36.24 12.35 35.38
CA ILE A 74 36.82 13.69 35.41
C ILE A 74 38.35 13.61 35.48
N GLU A 75 39.03 14.48 34.74
CA GLU A 75 40.50 14.56 34.72
C GLU A 75 41.08 15.23 35.96
N HIS A 76 40.27 15.99 36.69
CA HIS A 76 40.65 16.75 37.88
C HIS A 76 40.56 15.88 39.13
N VAL A 77 41.41 14.86 39.18
CA VAL A 77 41.57 13.96 40.32
C VAL A 77 42.96 14.10 40.93
N ASP A 78 43.09 13.73 42.20
CA ASP A 78 44.38 13.66 42.88
C ASP A 78 45.14 12.39 42.45
N THR A 79 46.10 12.56 41.55
CA THR A 79 46.89 11.47 40.99
C THR A 79 47.82 10.82 42.01
N ASP A 80 48.29 11.56 43.02
CA ASP A 80 49.15 11.01 44.07
C ASP A 80 48.34 10.15 45.04
N ALA A 81 47.11 10.57 45.35
CA ALA A 81 46.14 9.75 46.06
C ALA A 81 45.83 8.45 45.28
N LEU A 82 45.58 8.53 43.97
CA LEU A 82 45.32 7.35 43.15
C LEU A 82 46.51 6.37 43.13
N LYS A 83 47.75 6.86 42.98
CA LYS A 83 48.95 6.03 43.04
C LYS A 83 49.11 5.35 44.41
N THR A 84 48.82 6.08 45.49
CA THR A 84 48.89 5.55 46.85
C THR A 84 47.86 4.43 47.04
N ILE A 85 46.60 4.69 46.68
CA ILE A 85 45.51 3.73 46.78
C ILE A 85 45.76 2.49 45.92
N GLN A 86 46.27 2.67 44.70
CA GLN A 86 46.62 1.54 43.83
C GLN A 86 47.70 0.64 44.45
N ARG A 87 48.70 1.21 45.13
CA ARG A 87 49.74 0.44 45.82
C ARG A 87 49.22 -0.27 47.07
N GLU A 88 48.32 0.37 47.82
CA GLU A 88 47.79 -0.14 49.08
C GLU A 88 46.72 -1.22 48.88
N THR A 89 45.78 -1.00 47.96
CA THR A 89 44.61 -1.88 47.75
C THR A 89 44.83 -2.91 46.64
N GLY A 90 45.77 -2.66 45.72
CA GLY A 90 45.96 -3.47 44.53
C GLY A 90 44.90 -3.29 43.44
N VAL A 91 43.94 -2.36 43.61
CA VAL A 91 42.89 -2.08 42.61
C VAL A 91 43.51 -1.62 41.29
N LYS A 92 42.95 -2.08 40.16
CA LYS A 92 43.42 -1.63 38.84
C LYS A 92 42.80 -0.29 38.49
N ILE A 93 43.61 0.74 38.26
CA ILE A 93 43.14 2.08 37.89
C ILE A 93 43.38 2.32 36.39
N TYR A 94 42.32 2.66 35.66
CA TYR A 94 42.37 2.92 34.22
C TYR A 94 41.63 4.21 33.83
N PRO A 95 42.20 5.09 32.99
CA PRO A 95 43.60 5.11 32.56
C PRO A 95 44.57 5.15 33.75
N SER A 96 45.85 4.84 33.52
CA SER A 96 46.79 4.76 34.63
C SER A 96 47.00 6.14 35.28
N PRO A 97 47.28 6.21 36.59
CA PRO A 97 47.54 7.49 37.27
C PRO A 97 48.65 8.32 36.63
N GLU A 98 49.67 7.69 36.05
CA GLU A 98 50.75 8.36 35.30
C GLU A 98 50.23 9.05 34.04
N THR A 99 49.34 8.39 33.30
CA THR A 99 48.71 8.97 32.11
C THR A 99 47.84 10.17 32.48
N ILE A 100 47.07 10.07 33.57
CA ILE A 100 46.25 11.17 34.08
C ILE A 100 47.13 12.34 34.51
N GLU A 101 48.24 12.08 35.21
CA GLU A 101 49.18 13.11 35.66
C GLU A 101 49.79 13.89 34.49
N ILE A 102 50.21 13.20 33.43
CA ILE A 102 50.77 13.85 32.23
C ILE A 102 49.71 14.68 31.51
N ILE A 103 48.49 14.15 31.35
CA ILE A 103 47.44 14.78 30.54
C ILE A 103 46.75 15.94 31.27
N LYS A 104 46.64 15.89 32.59
CA LYS A 104 46.07 16.95 33.45
C LYS A 104 46.79 18.29 33.27
N ASP A 105 48.10 18.28 33.04
CA ASP A 105 48.89 19.46 32.69
C ASP A 105 49.03 19.54 31.16
N LYS A 106 48.31 20.47 30.55
CA LYS A 106 48.24 20.62 29.09
C LYS A 106 49.59 20.98 28.47
N TYR A 107 50.51 21.59 29.22
CA TYR A 107 51.86 21.86 28.74
C TYR A 107 52.73 20.60 28.80
N ARG A 108 52.72 19.87 29.93
CA ARG A 108 53.44 18.58 30.05
C ARG A 108 52.96 17.57 29.01
N GLN A 109 51.66 17.54 28.71
CA GLN A 109 51.11 16.74 27.63
C GLN A 109 51.80 17.05 26.30
N LYS A 110 51.96 18.33 25.95
CA LYS A 110 52.64 18.72 24.70
C LYS A 110 54.12 18.36 24.72
N GLU A 111 54.82 18.58 25.82
CA GLU A 111 56.22 18.17 25.96
C GLU A 111 56.39 16.66 25.72
N HIS A 112 55.52 15.85 26.34
CA HIS A 112 55.50 14.39 26.17
C HIS A 112 55.26 14.00 24.69
N LEU A 113 54.29 14.64 24.03
CA LEU A 113 53.99 14.37 22.62
C LEU A 113 55.16 14.76 21.69
N VAL A 114 55.79 15.90 21.91
CA VAL A 114 56.96 16.36 21.14
C VAL A 114 58.13 15.39 21.29
N GLN A 115 58.40 14.91 22.52
CA GLN A 115 59.46 13.93 22.80
C GLN A 115 59.26 12.61 22.02
N HIS A 116 58.01 12.26 21.70
CA HIS A 116 57.65 11.07 20.92
C HIS A 116 57.41 11.36 19.42
N GLY A 117 57.82 12.54 18.94
CA GLY A 117 57.71 12.94 17.54
C GLY A 117 56.27 13.03 17.06
N VAL A 118 55.35 13.50 17.91
CA VAL A 118 53.96 13.79 17.58
C VAL A 118 53.81 15.29 17.39
N ALA A 119 53.25 15.71 16.26
CA ALA A 119 53.12 17.12 15.92
C ALA A 119 52.06 17.81 16.79
N VAL A 120 52.44 18.94 17.40
CA VAL A 120 51.59 19.82 18.22
C VAL A 120 51.91 21.27 17.87
N ALA A 121 51.04 22.21 18.27
CA ALA A 121 51.37 23.63 18.15
C ALA A 121 52.58 24.01 19.02
N ASP A 122 53.50 24.80 18.46
CA ASP A 122 54.66 25.34 19.18
C ASP A 122 54.21 26.04 20.45
N SER A 123 54.78 25.65 21.59
CA SER A 123 54.34 26.13 22.89
C SER A 123 55.51 26.38 23.85
N VAL A 124 55.33 27.34 24.74
CA VAL A 124 56.31 27.68 25.79
C VAL A 124 55.62 27.90 27.12
N SER A 125 56.21 27.42 28.21
CA SER A 125 55.82 27.82 29.56
C SER A 125 56.11 29.30 29.76
N VAL A 126 55.20 30.04 30.42
CA VAL A 126 55.35 31.49 30.64
C VAL A 126 55.00 31.87 32.07
N GLU A 127 55.69 32.88 32.57
CA GLU A 127 55.29 33.55 33.82
C GLU A 127 54.11 34.49 33.56
N SER A 128 53.24 34.67 34.55
CA SER A 128 52.07 35.55 34.47
C SER A 128 52.48 37.03 34.64
N THR A 129 53.43 37.50 33.83
CA THR A 129 53.93 38.88 33.83
C THR A 129 53.80 39.52 32.45
N GLU A 130 53.59 40.84 32.40
CA GLU A 130 53.42 41.59 31.14
C GLU A 130 54.67 41.45 30.25
N THR A 131 55.87 41.51 30.83
CA THR A 131 57.15 41.36 30.12
C THR A 131 57.31 39.96 29.50
N ALA A 132 56.92 38.90 30.21
CA ALA A 132 56.99 37.54 29.67
C ALA A 132 56.06 37.37 28.47
N LEU A 133 54.83 37.90 28.54
CA LEU A 133 53.87 37.84 27.44
C LEU A 133 54.27 38.71 26.24
N GLN A 134 54.94 39.85 26.46
CA GLN A 134 55.54 40.62 25.37
C GLN A 134 56.65 39.84 24.65
N ASN A 135 57.52 39.15 25.39
CA ASN A 135 58.57 38.30 24.82
C ASN A 135 58.00 37.13 24.00
N VAL A 136 56.86 36.56 24.42
CA VAL A 136 56.13 35.57 23.61
C VAL A 136 55.64 36.19 22.30
N GLY A 137 55.07 37.40 22.35
CA GLY A 137 54.64 38.13 21.16
C GLY A 137 55.78 38.37 20.17
N LEU A 138 57.00 38.64 20.67
CA LEU A 138 58.20 38.74 19.83
C LEU A 138 58.62 37.39 19.23
N LYS A 139 58.46 36.28 19.96
CA LYS A 139 58.86 34.94 19.53
C LYS A 139 57.88 34.30 18.53
N PHE A 140 56.58 34.37 18.82
CA PHE A 140 55.53 33.69 18.05
C PHE A 140 54.78 34.61 17.09
N GLY A 141 54.91 35.93 17.25
CA GLY A 141 54.03 36.89 16.61
C GLY A 141 52.65 36.95 17.28
N PHE A 142 51.82 37.86 16.78
CA PHE A 142 50.42 37.97 17.19
C PHE A 142 49.48 37.55 16.05
N PRO A 143 48.30 36.98 16.34
CA PRO A 143 47.84 36.57 17.67
C PRO A 143 48.62 35.36 18.21
N PHE A 144 48.61 35.16 19.53
CA PHE A 144 48.98 33.90 20.17
C PHE A 144 47.90 33.49 21.18
N MET A 145 47.86 32.21 21.53
CA MET A 145 46.90 31.67 22.49
C MET A 145 47.56 31.49 23.86
N LEU A 146 47.06 32.18 24.88
CA LEU A 146 47.51 32.03 26.26
C LEU A 146 46.58 31.06 27.00
N LYS A 147 47.13 30.03 27.63
CA LYS A 147 46.34 28.98 28.29
C LYS A 147 46.85 28.71 29.70
N SER A 148 45.95 28.37 30.61
CA SER A 148 46.26 27.77 31.91
C SER A 148 46.75 26.35 31.71
N LYS A 149 47.80 25.95 32.43
CA LYS A 149 48.36 24.58 32.35
C LYS A 149 47.38 23.53 32.87
N THR A 150 46.66 23.86 33.95
CA THR A 150 45.68 22.98 34.62
C THR A 150 44.31 23.64 34.68
N GLU A 151 43.26 22.85 34.94
CA GLU A 151 41.88 23.32 35.15
C GLU A 151 41.29 24.16 34.00
N ALA A 152 41.74 23.90 32.78
CA ALA A 152 41.19 24.49 31.56
C ALA A 152 40.13 23.56 30.96
N TYR A 153 38.92 24.07 30.74
CA TYR A 153 37.82 23.33 30.10
C TYR A 153 36.80 24.29 29.49
N ASP A 154 36.16 23.90 28.37
CA ASP A 154 35.09 24.68 27.69
C ASP A 154 35.47 26.18 27.53
N GLY A 155 36.72 26.45 27.15
CA GLY A 155 37.28 27.80 26.97
C GLY A 155 37.69 28.55 28.24
N ARG A 156 37.33 28.07 29.43
CA ARG A 156 37.85 28.62 30.69
C ARG A 156 39.33 28.32 30.78
N GLY A 157 40.11 29.33 31.14
CA GLY A 157 41.57 29.21 31.19
C GLY A 157 42.26 29.47 29.86
N ASN A 158 41.54 29.85 28.79
CA ASN A 158 42.13 30.23 27.50
C ASN A 158 41.86 31.71 27.21
N TYR A 159 42.84 32.42 26.66
CA TYR A 159 42.72 33.82 26.26
C TYR A 159 43.51 34.10 24.98
N VAL A 160 42.88 34.76 24.01
CA VAL A 160 43.53 35.11 22.74
C VAL A 160 44.17 36.48 22.86
N VAL A 161 45.50 36.53 22.80
CA VAL A 161 46.25 37.79 22.83
C VAL A 161 46.46 38.25 21.39
N LYS A 162 45.67 39.23 20.95
CA LYS A 162 45.64 39.69 19.54
C LYS A 162 46.74 40.69 19.20
N ASP A 163 47.15 41.48 20.18
CA ASP A 163 48.23 42.45 20.10
C ASP A 163 48.65 42.82 21.54
N VAL A 164 49.60 43.74 21.67
CA VAL A 164 50.16 44.14 22.98
C VAL A 164 49.09 44.70 23.94
N SER A 165 48.03 45.33 23.44
CA SER A 165 46.98 45.92 24.29
C SER A 165 46.15 44.87 25.06
N TYR A 166 46.08 43.64 24.54
CA TYR A 166 45.31 42.54 25.15
C TYR A 166 46.05 41.86 26.31
N ILE A 167 47.34 42.16 26.53
CA ILE A 167 48.16 41.47 27.52
C ILE A 167 47.65 41.70 28.95
N ARG A 168 47.25 42.94 29.28
CA ARG A 168 46.75 43.27 30.62
C ARG A 168 45.43 42.57 30.92
N GLU A 169 44.51 42.61 29.97
CA GLU A 169 43.22 41.91 30.08
C GLU A 169 43.42 40.40 30.20
N ALA A 170 44.37 39.81 29.46
CA ALA A 170 44.68 38.39 29.55
C ALA A 170 45.14 37.97 30.96
N LEU A 171 45.97 38.80 31.60
CA LEU A 171 46.44 38.58 32.98
C LEU A 171 45.33 38.77 34.01
N GLU A 172 44.43 39.73 33.78
CA GLU A 172 43.25 39.94 34.63
C GLU A 172 42.29 38.75 34.55
N VAL A 173 42.07 38.18 33.36
CA VAL A 173 41.15 37.04 33.15
C VAL A 173 41.73 35.72 33.67
N LEU A 174 43.03 35.48 33.48
CA LEU A 174 43.66 34.20 33.83
C LEU A 174 44.31 34.19 35.24
N HIS A 175 44.45 35.36 35.87
CA HIS A 175 45.04 35.55 37.20
C HIS A 175 46.43 34.89 37.36
N ASN A 176 46.81 34.55 38.60
CA ASN A 176 48.08 33.91 38.95
C ASN A 176 48.11 32.39 38.69
N ARG A 177 47.31 31.88 37.74
CA ARG A 177 47.39 30.45 37.37
C ARG A 177 48.72 30.16 36.68
N PRO A 178 49.24 28.92 36.73
CA PRO A 178 50.38 28.54 35.89
C PRO A 178 49.98 28.61 34.41
N LEU A 179 50.69 29.40 33.60
CA LEU A 179 50.34 29.64 32.20
C LEU A 179 51.38 29.05 31.23
N TYR A 180 50.93 28.83 30.01
CA TYR A 180 51.77 28.57 28.85
C TYR A 180 51.15 29.25 27.62
N ALA A 181 51.99 29.63 26.67
CA ALA A 181 51.56 30.24 25.43
C ALA A 181 51.78 29.30 24.25
N GLU A 182 50.83 29.29 23.32
CA GLU A 182 50.90 28.56 22.07
C GLU A 182 50.90 29.53 20.89
N LYS A 183 51.74 29.23 19.91
CA LYS A 183 51.68 29.88 18.60
C LYS A 183 50.29 29.65 17.99
N TRP A 184 49.71 30.71 17.44
CA TRP A 184 48.40 30.60 16.80
C TRP A 184 48.47 29.67 15.60
N ALA A 185 47.65 28.61 15.62
CA ALA A 185 47.49 27.69 14.51
C ALA A 185 46.39 28.23 13.57
N PRO A 186 46.70 28.63 12.33
CA PRO A 186 45.70 29.12 11.38
C PRO A 186 44.92 27.95 10.76
N PHE A 187 44.20 27.20 11.58
CA PHE A 187 43.52 25.98 11.15
C PHE A 187 42.30 26.28 10.25
N THR A 188 42.03 25.37 9.33
CA THR A 188 40.84 25.38 8.46
C THR A 188 39.68 24.60 9.07
N LYS A 189 39.99 23.54 9.83
CA LYS A 189 39.03 22.70 10.54
C LYS A 189 39.61 22.18 11.85
N GLU A 190 38.74 21.96 12.82
CA GLU A 190 39.05 21.18 14.02
C GLU A 190 38.55 19.76 13.80
N LEU A 191 39.41 18.78 14.07
CA LEU A 191 39.09 17.37 13.95
C LEU A 191 39.26 16.69 15.30
N ALA A 192 38.56 15.58 15.51
CA ALA A 192 38.82 14.71 16.64
C ALA A 192 38.79 13.24 16.22
N VAL A 193 39.53 12.41 16.95
CA VAL A 193 39.55 10.96 16.79
C VAL A 193 39.43 10.34 18.18
N MET A 194 38.42 9.48 18.36
CA MET A 194 38.33 8.67 19.58
C MET A 194 39.21 7.44 19.41
N VAL A 195 40.11 7.22 20.35
CA VAL A 195 41.08 6.12 20.31
C VAL A 195 40.90 5.24 21.54
N VAL A 196 40.82 3.94 21.33
CA VAL A 196 40.67 2.95 22.39
C VAL A 196 41.96 2.18 22.53
N ARG A 197 42.46 2.03 23.76
CA ARG A 197 43.60 1.17 24.08
C ARG A 197 43.16 0.14 25.12
N ASN A 198 43.32 -1.15 24.83
CA ASN A 198 42.96 -2.20 25.79
C ASN A 198 44.11 -2.52 26.77
N VAL A 199 43.83 -3.36 27.75
CA VAL A 199 44.82 -3.82 28.76
C VAL A 199 46.01 -4.57 28.14
N ASP A 200 45.85 -5.17 26.96
CA ASP A 200 46.91 -5.86 26.22
C ASP A 200 47.75 -4.89 25.36
N GLY A 201 47.37 -3.61 25.33
CA GLY A 201 48.08 -2.55 24.60
C GLY A 201 47.68 -2.41 23.12
N GLU A 202 46.70 -3.16 22.64
CA GLU A 202 46.15 -3.00 21.29
C GLU A 202 45.40 -1.68 21.16
N ILE A 203 45.50 -1.05 19.98
CA ILE A 203 44.97 0.30 19.74
C ILE A 203 44.00 0.30 18.56
N PHE A 204 42.81 0.81 18.83
CA PHE A 204 41.72 0.97 17.87
C PHE A 204 41.34 2.43 17.77
N SER A 205 40.76 2.86 16.65
CA SER A 205 40.24 4.21 16.50
C SER A 205 38.88 4.20 15.84
N TYR A 206 38.05 5.15 16.26
CA TYR A 206 36.81 5.50 15.59
C TYR A 206 37.08 6.37 14.37
N PRO A 207 36.12 6.51 13.45
CA PRO A 207 36.20 7.46 12.34
C PRO A 207 36.57 8.87 12.81
N THR A 208 37.38 9.56 12.00
CA THR A 208 37.73 10.95 12.24
C THR A 208 36.49 11.81 12.11
N VAL A 209 36.26 12.70 13.06
CA VAL A 209 35.13 13.63 13.06
C VAL A 209 35.60 15.07 12.93
N GLU A 210 34.76 15.91 12.36
CA GLU A 210 34.95 17.37 12.39
C GLU A 210 34.14 17.93 13.56
N THR A 211 34.78 18.73 14.40
CA THR A 211 34.14 19.39 15.53
C THR A 211 33.99 20.88 15.23
N ILE A 212 32.82 21.44 15.53
CA ILE A 212 32.58 22.88 15.44
C ILE A 212 32.30 23.40 16.84
N HIS A 213 33.16 24.31 17.31
CA HIS A 213 32.99 25.00 18.58
C HIS A 213 32.28 26.34 18.39
N LYS A 214 31.41 26.70 19.32
CA LYS A 214 30.83 28.05 19.47
C LYS A 214 31.11 28.52 20.90
N ASP A 215 31.65 29.72 21.05
CA ASP A 215 32.09 30.26 22.35
C ASP A 215 33.01 29.30 23.13
N ASN A 216 33.90 28.58 22.41
CA ASN A 216 34.79 27.54 22.95
C ASN A 216 34.08 26.31 23.56
N ILE A 217 32.81 26.11 23.26
CA ILE A 217 32.03 24.92 23.63
C ILE A 217 31.73 24.13 22.36
N CYS A 218 31.97 22.81 22.39
CA CYS A 218 31.64 21.95 21.26
C CYS A 218 30.13 22.05 20.97
N HIS A 219 29.76 22.57 19.80
CA HIS A 219 28.38 22.76 19.37
C HIS A 219 27.89 21.56 18.57
N THR A 220 28.63 21.22 17.51
CA THR A 220 28.25 20.16 16.56
C THR A 220 29.45 19.32 16.16
N VAL A 221 29.21 18.04 15.89
CA VAL A 221 30.21 17.06 15.47
C VAL A 221 29.73 16.35 14.22
N TYR A 222 30.52 16.34 13.16
CA TYR A 222 30.22 15.71 11.88
C TYR A 222 31.05 14.44 11.74
N ALA A 223 30.39 13.30 11.53
CA ALA A 223 31.00 11.99 11.38
C ALA A 223 30.50 11.31 10.09
N PRO A 224 31.36 11.00 9.10
CA PRO A 224 32.79 11.31 9.07
C PRO A 224 33.07 12.81 8.94
N ALA A 225 34.29 13.22 9.25
CA ALA A 225 34.78 14.57 9.03
C ALA A 225 34.63 14.95 7.54
N ARG A 226 34.22 16.20 7.24
CA ARG A 226 34.06 16.69 5.86
C ARG A 226 35.41 17.09 5.24
N VAL A 227 36.32 16.12 5.17
CA VAL A 227 37.67 16.19 4.62
C VAL A 227 37.95 14.94 3.79
N ASN A 228 38.95 14.99 2.91
CA ASN A 228 39.28 13.83 2.08
C ASN A 228 39.81 12.64 2.90
N ASP A 229 39.74 11.44 2.34
CA ASP A 229 40.10 10.19 3.02
C ASP A 229 41.58 10.13 3.43
N THR A 230 42.46 10.84 2.69
CA THR A 230 43.88 10.93 3.03
C THR A 230 44.07 11.66 4.36
N ILE A 231 43.40 12.79 4.56
CA ILE A 231 43.43 13.53 5.82
C ILE A 231 42.78 12.71 6.94
N GLN A 232 41.65 12.04 6.68
CA GLN A 232 41.02 11.18 7.68
C GLN A 232 41.96 10.05 8.13
N THR A 233 42.67 9.42 7.20
CA THR A 233 43.64 8.37 7.48
C THR A 233 44.85 8.91 8.24
N LYS A 234 45.41 10.05 7.82
CA LYS A 234 46.51 10.72 8.54
C LYS A 234 46.11 11.07 9.97
N ALA A 235 44.91 11.61 10.19
CA ALA A 235 44.37 11.94 11.51
C ALA A 235 44.25 10.70 12.40
N ASN A 236 43.72 9.59 11.87
CA ASN A 236 43.64 8.32 12.58
C ASN A 236 45.02 7.80 13.00
N LEU A 237 45.98 7.78 12.07
CA LEU A 237 47.34 7.31 12.34
C LEU A 237 48.04 8.19 13.38
N LEU A 238 47.90 9.52 13.27
CA LEU A 238 48.47 10.47 14.22
C LEU A 238 47.88 10.28 15.62
N ALA A 239 46.55 10.12 15.73
CA ALA A 239 45.87 9.91 16.99
C ALA A 239 46.27 8.58 17.66
N LYS A 240 46.34 7.48 16.88
CA LYS A 240 46.83 6.19 17.38
C LYS A 240 48.27 6.28 17.86
N LYS A 241 49.15 6.93 17.09
CA LYS A 241 50.55 7.15 17.47
C LYS A 241 50.62 7.93 18.78
N ALA A 242 49.87 9.01 18.93
CA ALA A 242 49.85 9.81 20.15
C ALA A 242 49.42 9.00 21.37
N VAL A 243 48.31 8.26 21.27
CA VAL A 243 47.80 7.46 22.39
C VAL A 243 48.70 6.26 22.72
N SER A 244 49.43 5.72 21.74
CA SER A 244 50.40 4.64 21.97
C SER A 244 51.55 5.00 22.91
N THR A 245 51.79 6.31 23.12
CA THR A 245 52.86 6.81 24.00
C THR A 245 52.46 6.82 25.48
N PHE A 246 51.18 6.62 25.81
CA PHE A 246 50.67 6.65 27.18
C PHE A 246 50.46 5.23 27.73
N PRO A 247 50.80 4.94 29.01
CA PRO A 247 50.46 3.68 29.67
C PRO A 247 48.97 3.56 30.03
N GLY A 248 48.52 2.35 30.36
CA GLY A 248 47.14 2.06 30.78
C GLY A 248 46.15 1.75 29.65
N ALA A 249 44.90 1.54 30.03
CA ALA A 249 43.80 1.16 29.13
C ALA A 249 42.65 2.17 29.26
N GLY A 250 41.75 2.15 28.29
CA GLY A 250 40.57 3.00 28.26
C GLY A 250 40.38 3.65 26.90
N ILE A 251 39.69 4.79 26.90
CA ILE A 251 39.39 5.54 25.69
C ILE A 251 39.91 6.97 25.84
N PHE A 252 40.36 7.53 24.72
CA PHE A 252 41.03 8.80 24.64
C PHE A 252 40.38 9.64 23.54
N GLY A 253 39.95 10.86 23.87
CA GLY A 253 39.56 11.85 22.88
C GLY A 253 40.79 12.63 22.42
N VAL A 254 41.18 12.49 21.15
CA VAL A 254 42.32 13.23 20.57
C VAL A 254 41.78 14.34 19.68
N GLU A 255 42.01 15.59 20.07
CA GLU A 255 41.64 16.77 19.29
C GLU A 255 42.83 17.30 18.49
N MET A 256 42.56 17.76 17.27
CA MET A 256 43.60 18.23 16.36
C MET A 256 43.11 19.35 15.44
N PHE A 257 44.07 20.11 14.94
CA PHE A 257 43.89 21.18 13.97
C PHE A 257 44.37 20.72 12.60
N LEU A 258 43.54 20.96 11.57
CA LEU A 258 43.91 20.80 10.16
C LEU A 258 44.35 22.15 9.59
N LEU A 259 45.60 22.25 9.17
CA LEU A 259 46.17 23.46 8.57
C LEU A 259 45.84 23.58 7.07
N PRO A 260 45.99 24.77 6.45
CA PRO A 260 45.66 25.00 5.04
C PRO A 260 46.53 24.20 4.06
N ASP A 261 47.74 23.82 4.46
CA ASP A 261 48.67 22.98 3.70
C ASP A 261 48.35 21.48 3.83
N GLY A 262 47.37 21.09 4.66
CA GLY A 262 46.98 19.71 4.91
C GLY A 262 47.73 19.03 6.04
N GLU A 263 48.58 19.75 6.79
CA GLU A 263 49.23 19.23 8.00
C GLU A 263 48.28 19.18 9.21
N LEU A 264 48.58 18.28 10.14
CA LEU A 264 47.77 18.01 11.33
C LEU A 264 48.59 18.26 12.61
N LEU A 265 48.03 19.06 13.53
CA LEU A 265 48.62 19.33 14.82
C LEU A 265 47.68 18.87 15.94
N ILE A 266 48.15 18.08 16.89
CA ILE A 266 47.35 17.75 18.08
C ILE A 266 47.19 19.01 18.94
N ASN A 267 45.93 19.34 19.25
CA ASN A 267 45.57 20.40 20.18
C ASN A 267 45.69 19.88 21.61
N GLU A 268 44.90 18.85 21.93
CA GLU A 268 44.90 18.19 23.23
C GLU A 268 44.38 16.75 23.18
N ILE A 269 44.62 16.01 24.25
CA ILE A 269 44.11 14.66 24.51
C ILE A 269 43.37 14.65 25.84
N ALA A 270 42.18 14.03 25.87
CA ALA A 270 41.38 13.75 27.06
C ALA A 270 41.38 12.23 27.32
N PRO A 271 41.77 11.73 28.51
CA PRO A 271 41.94 10.31 28.78
C PRO A 271 40.64 9.71 29.35
N ARG A 272 39.53 9.93 28.65
CA ARG A 272 38.18 9.51 29.06
C ARG A 272 37.25 9.54 27.84
N PRO A 273 36.04 8.97 27.94
CA PRO A 273 35.01 9.22 26.94
C PRO A 273 34.85 10.72 26.70
N HIS A 274 34.76 11.11 25.43
CA HIS A 274 34.78 12.51 25.04
C HIS A 274 33.48 12.93 24.36
N ASN A 275 33.17 14.23 24.45
CA ASN A 275 31.95 14.81 23.90
C ASN A 275 31.84 14.57 22.38
N SER A 276 32.97 14.74 21.67
CA SER A 276 33.04 14.48 20.23
C SER A 276 32.88 13.01 19.83
N GLY A 277 32.80 12.09 20.80
CA GLY A 277 32.50 10.68 20.56
C GLY A 277 31.05 10.28 20.79
N HIS A 278 30.14 11.17 21.22
CA HIS A 278 28.77 10.77 21.60
C HIS A 278 27.95 10.23 20.41
N TYR A 279 28.29 10.63 19.18
CA TYR A 279 27.71 10.07 17.95
C TYR A 279 27.87 8.54 17.85
N THR A 280 28.89 7.97 18.48
CA THR A 280 29.19 6.53 18.43
C THR A 280 28.10 5.67 19.06
N ILE A 281 27.22 6.23 19.89
CA ILE A 281 26.11 5.48 20.50
C ILE A 281 25.17 4.94 19.43
N ASP A 282 24.81 5.77 18.44
CA ASP A 282 23.85 5.41 17.39
C ASP A 282 24.53 5.07 16.04
N ALA A 283 25.73 5.61 15.79
CA ALA A 283 26.36 5.53 14.47
C ALA A 283 27.40 4.41 14.31
N CYS A 284 27.93 3.86 15.40
CA CYS A 284 29.01 2.85 15.36
C CYS A 284 28.55 1.51 15.92
N VAL A 285 29.26 0.43 15.55
CA VAL A 285 28.97 -0.93 16.01
C VAL A 285 29.03 -1.03 17.54
N THR A 286 29.95 -0.32 18.17
CA THR A 286 30.10 -0.25 19.63
C THR A 286 30.30 1.20 20.03
N SER A 287 29.54 1.67 21.03
CA SER A 287 29.70 3.03 21.55
C SER A 287 31.04 3.22 22.23
N GLN A 288 31.52 4.45 22.27
CA GLN A 288 32.75 4.81 22.97
C GLN A 288 32.75 4.39 24.45
N PHE A 289 31.56 4.33 25.07
CA PHE A 289 31.37 3.97 26.48
C PHE A 289 31.47 2.46 26.68
N GLU A 290 30.83 1.67 25.82
CA GLU A 290 30.96 0.22 25.86
C GLU A 290 32.40 -0.21 25.50
N ALA A 291 33.03 0.47 24.54
CA ALA A 291 34.43 0.27 24.20
C ALA A 291 35.36 0.57 25.40
N HIS A 292 35.10 1.64 26.15
CA HIS A 292 35.82 1.96 27.36
C HIS A 292 35.69 0.84 28.41
N ILE A 293 34.46 0.38 28.69
CA ILE A 293 34.20 -0.73 29.61
C ILE A 293 34.94 -1.99 29.19
N ARG A 294 34.83 -2.38 27.91
CA ARG A 294 35.52 -3.57 27.39
C ARG A 294 37.04 -3.45 27.51
N ALA A 295 37.59 -2.27 27.17
CA ALA A 295 39.01 -2.01 27.21
C ALA A 295 39.61 -2.14 28.61
N ILE A 296 38.95 -1.59 29.64
CA ILE A 296 39.45 -1.62 31.03
C ILE A 296 39.19 -2.95 31.74
N SER A 297 38.16 -3.70 31.33
CA SER A 297 37.80 -4.99 31.93
C SER A 297 38.46 -6.20 31.27
N GLY A 298 39.11 -6.01 30.11
CA GLY A 298 39.74 -7.07 29.33
C GLY A 298 38.74 -7.95 28.58
N LEU A 299 37.61 -7.38 28.15
CA LEU A 299 36.62 -8.09 27.35
C LEU A 299 37.00 -8.09 25.85
N PRO A 300 36.48 -9.05 25.06
CA PRO A 300 36.79 -9.15 23.64
C PRO A 300 36.45 -7.90 22.82
N MET A 301 37.39 -7.51 21.95
CA MET A 301 37.28 -6.36 21.04
C MET A 301 37.53 -6.84 19.60
N PRO A 302 36.47 -7.30 18.88
CA PRO A 302 36.64 -7.90 17.56
C PRO A 302 37.10 -6.85 16.53
N LYS A 303 37.70 -7.31 15.42
CA LYS A 303 38.08 -6.40 14.33
C LYS A 303 36.88 -5.57 13.87
N ASN A 304 37.11 -4.28 13.64
CA ASN A 304 36.12 -3.30 13.18
C ASN A 304 35.00 -2.94 14.17
N PHE A 305 35.08 -3.28 15.46
CA PHE A 305 34.04 -2.86 16.43
C PHE A 305 33.89 -1.31 16.56
N THR A 306 34.91 -0.54 16.14
CA THR A 306 34.90 0.93 16.12
C THR A 306 34.39 1.53 14.80
N CYS A 307 34.08 0.72 13.77
CA CYS A 307 33.59 1.27 12.51
C CYS A 307 32.14 1.74 12.62
N PHE A 308 31.72 2.52 11.64
CA PHE A 308 30.31 2.82 11.45
C PHE A 308 29.48 1.54 11.30
N SER A 309 28.23 1.58 11.77
CA SER A 309 27.31 0.44 11.73
C SER A 309 27.04 -0.04 10.30
N THR A 310 27.05 0.86 9.32
CA THR A 310 26.97 0.54 7.89
C THR A 310 27.93 1.43 7.07
N PRO A 311 28.32 1.02 5.84
CA PRO A 311 29.19 1.83 4.98
C PRO A 311 28.62 3.20 4.57
N GLN A 312 27.30 3.37 4.64
CA GLN A 312 26.61 4.62 4.28
C GLN A 312 26.26 5.49 5.50
N THR A 313 26.64 5.05 6.71
CA THR A 313 26.28 5.79 7.93
C THR A 313 26.99 7.14 7.95
N ASN A 314 26.20 8.20 8.08
CA ASN A 314 26.65 9.55 8.38
C ASN A 314 25.92 10.00 9.65
N ALA A 315 26.61 10.74 10.51
CA ALA A 315 26.05 11.24 11.75
C ALA A 315 26.43 12.70 12.01
N ILE A 316 25.48 13.45 12.55
CA ILE A 316 25.73 14.74 13.19
C ILE A 316 25.30 14.64 14.65
N MET A 317 26.22 14.92 15.56
CA MET A 317 25.90 15.10 16.97
C MET A 317 25.77 16.60 17.26
N LEU A 318 24.68 16.99 17.89
CA LEU A 318 24.38 18.36 18.32
C LEU A 318 24.30 18.40 19.85
N ASN A 319 25.07 19.27 20.49
CA ASN A 319 24.95 19.49 21.93
C ASN A 319 23.70 20.28 22.29
N ILE A 320 23.03 19.85 23.35
CA ILE A 320 21.92 20.57 23.97
C ILE A 320 22.47 21.33 25.18
N LEU A 321 22.52 22.65 25.07
CA LEU A 321 22.90 23.54 26.15
C LEU A 321 21.65 24.06 26.87
N GLY A 322 21.75 24.28 28.17
CA GLY A 322 20.63 24.84 28.96
C GLY A 322 20.34 26.28 28.54
N SER A 323 19.05 26.61 28.45
CA SER A 323 18.59 27.96 28.10
C SER A 323 18.54 28.91 29.29
N ASP A 324 18.30 30.19 29.01
CA ASP A 324 18.05 31.22 30.03
C ASP A 324 16.71 31.04 30.74
N MET A 325 15.74 30.43 30.06
CA MET A 325 14.44 30.04 30.63
C MET A 325 14.50 28.60 31.14
N PRO A 326 13.81 28.26 32.25
CA PRO A 326 13.70 26.86 32.69
C PRO A 326 13.11 25.98 31.58
N ASN A 327 13.78 24.86 31.29
CA ASN A 327 13.35 23.85 30.30
C ASN A 327 13.18 24.36 28.85
N GLY A 328 13.70 25.55 28.48
CA GLY A 328 13.59 26.06 27.11
C GLY A 328 14.33 25.19 26.09
N GLU A 329 15.35 24.44 26.52
CA GLU A 329 16.07 23.45 25.72
C GLU A 329 15.18 22.26 25.26
N LEU A 330 14.05 22.02 25.93
CA LEU A 330 13.14 20.91 25.59
C LEU A 330 12.42 21.10 24.26
N GLU A 331 12.28 22.33 23.77
CA GLU A 331 11.66 22.59 22.46
C GLU A 331 12.53 22.04 21.31
N LEU A 332 13.85 22.18 21.44
CA LEU A 332 14.80 21.56 20.51
C LEU A 332 14.68 20.03 20.57
N CYS A 333 14.55 19.48 21.79
CA CYS A 333 14.35 18.04 21.99
C CYS A 333 13.04 17.55 21.36
N ARG A 334 11.95 18.32 21.47
CA ARG A 334 10.67 18.00 20.83
C ARG A 334 10.80 17.90 19.32
N ARG A 335 11.43 18.90 18.68
CA ARG A 335 11.69 18.86 17.23
C ARG A 335 12.57 17.69 16.82
N ALA A 336 13.57 17.34 17.64
CA ALA A 336 14.40 16.16 17.41
C ALA A 336 13.58 14.86 17.50
N LEU A 337 12.70 14.72 18.49
CA LEU A 337 11.81 13.54 18.62
C LEU A 337 10.79 13.43 17.47
N GLU A 338 10.42 14.55 16.85
CA GLU A 338 9.58 14.59 15.64
C GLU A 338 10.35 14.28 14.35
N THR A 339 11.68 14.21 14.42
CA THR A 339 12.56 13.99 13.27
C THR A 339 12.98 12.53 13.21
N THR A 340 12.68 11.86 12.10
CA THR A 340 13.11 10.47 11.90
C THR A 340 14.64 10.34 11.89
N SER A 341 15.13 9.29 12.55
CA SER A 341 16.56 9.00 12.69
C SER A 341 17.35 10.03 13.53
N ALA A 342 16.66 10.80 14.39
CA ALA A 342 17.27 11.58 15.44
C ALA A 342 16.98 10.95 16.82
N SER A 343 18.03 10.77 17.62
CA SER A 343 17.99 10.21 18.97
C SER A 343 18.35 11.30 19.99
N VAL A 344 17.52 11.48 21.03
CA VAL A 344 17.72 12.49 22.07
C VAL A 344 18.24 11.85 23.36
N TYR A 345 19.34 12.38 23.90
CA TYR A 345 19.94 11.94 25.15
C TYR A 345 19.95 13.09 26.15
N LEU A 346 19.15 12.99 27.21
CA LEU A 346 19.10 13.96 28.30
C LEU A 346 19.77 13.41 29.56
N TYR A 347 20.56 14.24 30.23
CA TYR A 347 21.42 13.80 31.34
C TYR A 347 20.78 13.95 32.73
N GLY A 348 19.49 14.28 32.83
CA GLY A 348 18.80 14.42 34.11
C GLY A 348 19.33 15.56 35.00
N LYS A 349 19.86 16.63 34.39
CA LYS A 349 20.37 17.82 35.09
C LYS A 349 19.28 18.90 35.18
N SER A 350 19.42 19.80 36.15
CA SER A 350 18.65 21.06 36.20
C SER A 350 19.18 22.09 35.20
N THR A 351 18.26 22.77 34.50
CA THR A 351 18.58 23.79 33.47
C THR A 351 19.46 24.90 34.04
N ARG A 352 20.55 25.19 33.33
CA ARG A 352 21.43 26.33 33.60
C ARG A 352 22.08 26.79 32.29
N PRO A 353 22.19 28.11 32.04
CA PRO A 353 22.83 28.64 30.84
C PRO A 353 24.23 28.05 30.61
N LYS A 354 24.52 27.69 29.35
CA LYS A 354 25.79 27.08 28.89
C LYS A 354 26.15 25.73 29.52
N ARG A 355 25.29 25.15 30.36
CA ARG A 355 25.49 23.79 30.90
C ARG A 355 25.09 22.76 29.85
N LYS A 356 25.90 21.72 29.65
CA LYS A 356 25.57 20.57 28.78
C LYS A 356 24.44 19.76 29.43
N MET A 357 23.24 19.89 28.88
CA MET A 357 21.99 19.26 29.36
C MET A 357 21.73 17.91 28.69
N GLY A 358 22.21 17.76 27.45
CA GLY A 358 22.02 16.57 26.64
C GLY A 358 22.74 16.67 25.31
N HIS A 359 22.45 15.72 24.42
CA HIS A 359 22.81 15.80 23.01
C HIS A 359 21.76 15.14 22.13
N VAL A 360 21.78 15.47 20.84
CA VAL A 360 21.01 14.80 19.79
C VAL A 360 21.99 14.16 18.83
N ASN A 361 21.78 12.89 18.51
CA ASN A 361 22.46 12.23 17.40
C ASN A 361 21.51 12.12 16.22
N ILE A 362 21.89 12.66 15.07
CA ILE A 362 21.15 12.59 13.81
C ILE A 362 21.92 11.64 12.91
N VAL A 363 21.33 10.50 12.55
CA VAL A 363 21.98 9.47 11.72
C VAL A 363 21.23 9.33 10.39
N SER A 364 21.93 9.31 9.27
CA SER A 364 21.32 9.11 7.95
C SER A 364 22.29 8.47 6.95
N GLY A 365 21.80 8.16 5.75
CA GLY A 365 22.58 7.66 4.63
C GLY A 365 23.50 8.72 4.00
N SER A 366 23.35 10.01 4.36
CA SER A 366 24.24 11.07 3.88
C SER A 366 24.34 12.26 4.81
N MET A 367 25.47 12.97 4.70
CA MET A 367 25.70 14.18 5.46
C MET A 367 24.70 15.30 5.12
N SER A 368 24.29 15.43 3.85
CA SER A 368 23.32 16.46 3.45
C SER A 368 21.93 16.25 4.04
N ASP A 369 21.50 15.00 4.20
CA ASP A 369 20.23 14.72 4.87
C ASP A 369 20.33 15.00 6.38
N CYS A 370 21.46 14.66 7.01
CA CYS A 370 21.73 15.03 8.40
C CYS A 370 21.69 16.56 8.59
N GLU A 371 22.31 17.34 7.70
CA GLU A 371 22.30 18.82 7.73
C GLU A 371 20.88 19.38 7.56
N ARG A 372 20.07 18.80 6.67
CA ARG A 372 18.66 19.20 6.49
C ARG A 372 17.84 18.96 7.75
N LYS A 373 18.00 17.79 8.37
CA LYS A 373 17.35 17.44 9.64
C LYS A 373 17.82 18.33 10.78
N LEU A 374 19.12 18.61 10.86
CA LEU A 374 19.72 19.54 11.81
C LEU A 374 19.07 20.93 11.72
N ALA A 375 18.90 21.46 10.51
CA ALA A 375 18.28 22.77 10.31
C ALA A 375 16.84 22.84 10.86
N TYR A 376 16.05 21.79 10.68
CA TYR A 376 14.72 21.70 11.30
C TYR A 376 14.81 21.64 12.84
N ILE A 377 15.71 20.83 13.39
CA ILE A 377 15.90 20.67 14.84
C ILE A 377 16.38 21.96 15.49
N GLU A 378 17.27 22.72 14.85
CA GLU A 378 17.72 24.04 15.30
C GLU A 378 16.64 25.12 15.11
N GLY A 379 15.60 24.86 14.29
CA GLY A 379 14.48 25.76 14.07
C GLY A 379 14.66 26.75 12.92
N SER A 380 15.68 26.54 12.09
CA SER A 380 15.98 27.35 10.92
C SER A 380 15.34 26.80 9.63
N GLY A 381 14.75 25.60 9.66
CA GLY A 381 14.04 24.96 8.54
C GLY A 381 12.57 24.64 8.84
N GLY A 382 11.74 24.54 7.79
CA GLY A 382 10.36 24.05 7.90
C GLY A 382 10.30 22.54 8.19
N LEU A 383 9.13 22.03 8.59
CA LEU A 383 8.87 20.59 8.82
C LEU A 383 9.50 19.73 7.72
N PRO A 384 10.08 18.55 8.04
CA PRO A 384 10.61 17.60 7.06
C PRO A 384 9.46 16.97 6.27
N ILE A 385 8.80 17.77 5.44
CA ILE A 385 7.84 17.35 4.43
C ILE A 385 8.52 17.61 3.10
N THR A 386 8.57 16.58 2.27
CA THR A 386 8.82 16.64 0.83
C THR A 386 7.89 17.66 0.18
N LYS A 387 8.29 18.93 0.14
CA LYS A 387 7.64 19.94 -0.69
C LYS A 387 8.61 20.39 -1.77
N SER A 388 8.41 19.81 -2.95
CA SER A 388 8.84 20.34 -4.23
C SER A 388 8.32 21.78 -4.37
N THR A 389 9.21 22.76 -4.30
CA THR A 389 8.86 24.15 -4.61
C THR A 389 8.97 24.39 -6.11
N GLU A 390 7.85 24.82 -6.66
CA GLU A 390 7.63 25.14 -8.07
C GLU A 390 8.30 26.46 -8.50
N ASN A 391 8.48 26.53 -9.82
CA ASN A 391 8.73 27.66 -10.71
C ASN A 391 10.17 28.15 -10.90
N ALA A 392 10.84 27.68 -11.98
CA ALA A 392 11.08 28.49 -13.19
C ALA A 392 11.69 27.66 -14.35
N VAL A 393 11.22 27.92 -15.58
CA VAL A 393 11.47 27.25 -16.89
C VAL A 393 10.77 25.91 -17.08
N SER A 394 9.90 25.82 -18.09
CA SER A 394 9.21 24.59 -18.50
C SER A 394 10.20 23.46 -18.72
N GLY A 395 10.21 22.47 -17.82
CA GLY A 395 11.01 21.25 -17.95
C GLY A 395 12.36 21.20 -17.22
N THR A 396 12.75 22.21 -16.42
CA THR A 396 14.02 22.20 -15.64
C THR A 396 13.85 22.72 -14.21
N SER A 397 14.54 22.13 -13.23
CA SER A 397 14.48 22.58 -11.82
C SER A 397 15.46 23.73 -11.51
N LYS A 398 15.12 24.59 -10.53
CA LYS A 398 15.99 25.68 -10.05
C LYS A 398 17.29 25.22 -9.38
N ALA A 399 17.32 24.00 -8.86
CA ALA A 399 18.47 23.38 -8.20
C ALA A 399 18.57 21.91 -8.67
N PRO A 400 19.18 21.66 -9.84
CA PRO A 400 19.21 20.32 -10.43
C PRO A 400 20.23 19.43 -9.72
N LEU A 401 19.81 18.21 -9.37
CA LEU A 401 20.69 17.15 -8.87
C LEU A 401 21.28 16.34 -10.02
N VAL A 402 20.57 16.25 -11.15
CA VAL A 402 21.04 15.55 -12.36
C VAL A 402 21.08 16.53 -13.53
N GLY A 403 22.19 16.56 -14.24
CA GLY A 403 22.32 17.28 -15.51
C GLY A 403 22.12 16.33 -16.68
N VAL A 404 21.14 16.57 -17.55
CA VAL A 404 20.95 15.81 -18.79
C VAL A 404 21.45 16.65 -19.95
N ILE A 405 22.52 16.20 -20.59
CA ILE A 405 23.14 16.90 -21.73
C ILE A 405 23.14 16.03 -22.97
N MET A 406 23.06 16.68 -24.13
CA MET A 406 23.07 16.01 -25.43
C MET A 406 23.78 16.85 -26.50
N GLY A 407 24.36 16.17 -27.50
CA GLY A 407 25.15 16.81 -28.56
C GLY A 407 24.30 17.58 -29.58
N SER A 408 23.06 17.15 -29.80
CA SER A 408 22.07 17.81 -30.64
C SER A 408 20.64 17.58 -30.12
N ASP A 409 19.72 18.41 -30.60
CA ASP A 409 18.27 18.25 -30.45
C ASP A 409 17.73 16.92 -31.00
N SER A 410 18.36 16.35 -32.03
CA SER A 410 17.99 15.03 -32.57
C SER A 410 18.17 13.87 -31.58
N ASP A 411 18.99 14.04 -30.54
CA ASP A 411 19.17 13.05 -29.47
C ASP A 411 18.03 13.08 -28.43
N LEU A 412 17.22 14.16 -28.42
CA LEU A 412 16.20 14.41 -27.40
C LEU A 412 15.12 13.31 -27.30
N PRO A 413 14.60 12.71 -28.40
CA PRO A 413 13.61 11.63 -28.29
C PRO A 413 14.12 10.46 -27.45
N VAL A 414 15.38 10.06 -27.63
CA VAL A 414 16.02 9.00 -26.84
C VAL A 414 16.20 9.47 -25.40
N MET A 415 16.72 10.67 -25.18
CA MET A 415 17.00 11.19 -23.83
C MET A 415 15.72 11.51 -23.02
N SER A 416 14.58 11.72 -23.70
CA SER A 416 13.31 12.03 -23.07
C SER A 416 12.78 10.90 -22.18
N ALA A 417 13.05 9.64 -22.54
CA ALA A 417 12.66 8.47 -21.74
C ALA A 417 13.34 8.50 -20.36
N GLY A 418 14.64 8.80 -20.31
CA GLY A 418 15.37 9.03 -19.07
C GLY A 418 14.83 10.22 -18.27
N CYS A 419 14.50 11.33 -18.94
CA CYS A 419 13.88 12.48 -18.28
C CYS A 419 12.53 12.14 -17.64
N ASN A 420 11.71 11.30 -18.28
CA ASN A 420 10.44 10.84 -17.74
C ASN A 420 10.61 9.97 -16.50
N ILE A 421 11.66 9.16 -16.44
CA ILE A 421 12.02 8.40 -15.23
C ILE A 421 12.43 9.35 -14.11
N LEU A 422 13.31 10.31 -14.36
CA LEU A 422 13.67 11.32 -13.36
C LEU A 422 12.44 12.09 -12.84
N LYS A 423 11.48 12.42 -13.72
CA LYS A 423 10.18 13.00 -13.33
C LYS A 423 9.35 12.06 -12.47
N LYS A 424 9.24 10.78 -12.83
CA LYS A 424 8.49 9.77 -12.09
C LYS A 424 8.99 9.63 -10.65
N PHE A 425 10.31 9.64 -10.46
CA PHE A 425 10.92 9.63 -9.13
C PHE A 425 10.84 11.00 -8.42
N GLY A 426 10.57 12.09 -9.15
CA GLY A 426 10.59 13.44 -8.60
C GLY A 426 12.01 13.97 -8.34
N VAL A 427 13.00 13.47 -9.09
CA VAL A 427 14.37 13.98 -9.05
C VAL A 427 14.42 15.34 -9.73
N PRO A 428 14.99 16.39 -9.09
CA PRO A 428 15.23 17.67 -9.75
C PRO A 428 16.34 17.53 -10.80
N PHE A 429 16.07 17.88 -12.06
CA PHE A 429 17.07 17.82 -13.13
C PHE A 429 17.00 19.02 -14.07
N GLU A 430 18.06 19.22 -14.83
CA GLU A 430 18.14 20.17 -15.94
C GLU A 430 18.39 19.43 -17.26
N VAL A 431 17.94 20.00 -18.38
CA VAL A 431 18.18 19.47 -19.73
C VAL A 431 18.76 20.58 -20.59
N THR A 432 19.89 20.32 -21.27
CA THR A 432 20.48 21.31 -22.17
C THR A 432 21.29 20.68 -23.30
N ILE A 433 21.46 21.41 -24.41
CA ILE A 433 22.25 20.97 -25.56
C ILE A 433 23.68 21.51 -25.40
N VAL A 434 24.65 20.60 -25.42
CA VAL A 434 26.07 20.86 -25.23
C VAL A 434 26.84 20.00 -26.23
N SER A 435 27.54 20.63 -27.17
CA SER A 435 28.26 19.92 -28.24
C SER A 435 29.77 19.94 -27.97
N ALA A 436 30.37 18.76 -27.85
CA ALA A 436 31.82 18.62 -27.67
C ALA A 436 32.63 19.20 -28.85
N HIS A 437 32.08 19.16 -30.07
CA HIS A 437 32.79 19.54 -31.31
C HIS A 437 32.50 20.96 -31.75
N ARG A 438 31.28 21.44 -31.49
CA ARG A 438 30.80 22.74 -31.98
C ARG A 438 30.93 23.83 -30.92
N THR A 439 30.81 23.46 -29.65
CA THR A 439 30.85 24.41 -28.51
C THR A 439 31.72 23.90 -27.35
N PRO A 440 33.00 23.51 -27.59
CA PRO A 440 33.84 22.87 -26.59
C PRO A 440 34.07 23.72 -25.34
N GLN A 441 34.17 25.05 -25.45
CA GLN A 441 34.34 25.95 -24.30
C GLN A 441 33.10 25.96 -23.41
N ARG A 442 31.90 25.90 -24.01
CA ARG A 442 30.63 25.82 -23.26
C ARG A 442 30.51 24.48 -22.54
N MET A 443 30.92 23.40 -23.20
CA MET A 443 30.95 22.06 -22.63
C MET A 443 31.92 21.97 -21.44
N ALA A 444 33.14 22.47 -21.60
CA ALA A 444 34.13 22.54 -20.52
C ALA A 444 33.62 23.35 -19.33
N LYS A 445 33.06 24.55 -19.60
CA LYS A 445 32.47 25.39 -18.56
C LYS A 445 31.34 24.67 -17.81
N TYR A 446 30.44 24.01 -18.54
CA TYR A 446 29.34 23.25 -17.96
C TYR A 446 29.85 22.13 -17.03
N ALA A 447 30.82 21.33 -17.49
CA ALA A 447 31.37 20.21 -16.75
C ALA A 447 32.12 20.66 -15.47
N ILE A 448 32.92 21.72 -15.57
CA ILE A 448 33.71 22.26 -14.45
C ILE A 448 32.80 22.92 -13.40
N GLU A 449 31.75 23.62 -13.82
CA GLU A 449 30.83 24.31 -12.91
C GLU A 449 29.76 23.37 -12.33
N ALA A 450 29.48 22.22 -12.94
CA ALA A 450 28.43 21.29 -12.52
C ALA A 450 28.47 20.92 -11.01
N PRO A 451 29.61 20.56 -10.40
CA PRO A 451 29.67 20.31 -8.95
C PRO A 451 29.27 21.53 -8.12
N ARG A 452 29.72 22.73 -8.52
CA ARG A 452 29.44 23.99 -7.80
C ARG A 452 27.97 24.40 -7.90
N ARG A 453 27.29 23.99 -8.98
CA ARG A 453 25.84 24.20 -9.19
C ARG A 453 24.97 23.18 -8.43
N GLY A 454 25.57 22.24 -7.72
CA GLY A 454 24.86 21.26 -6.88
C GLY A 454 24.49 19.96 -7.60
N LEU A 455 24.94 19.76 -8.85
CA LEU A 455 24.73 18.49 -9.55
C LEU A 455 25.52 17.38 -8.85
N ARG A 456 24.93 16.19 -8.80
CA ARG A 456 25.51 14.97 -8.25
C ARG A 456 25.84 13.93 -9.31
N CYS A 457 25.21 14.04 -10.49
CA CYS A 457 25.43 13.14 -11.62
C CYS A 457 25.15 13.87 -12.93
N ILE A 458 25.82 13.48 -14.01
CA ILE A 458 25.54 13.95 -15.37
C ILE A 458 25.16 12.76 -16.25
N ILE A 459 24.07 12.88 -16.99
CA ILE A 459 23.69 11.95 -18.05
C ILE A 459 23.99 12.63 -19.38
N ALA A 460 24.89 12.04 -20.16
CA ALA A 460 25.33 12.58 -21.44
C ALA A 460 24.94 11.64 -22.59
N GLY A 461 24.06 12.12 -23.47
CA GLY A 461 23.67 11.42 -24.70
C GLY A 461 24.50 11.86 -25.90
N ALA A 462 25.02 10.90 -26.66
CA ALA A 462 25.71 11.21 -27.91
C ALA A 462 25.56 10.08 -28.94
N GLY A 463 25.19 10.47 -30.17
CA GLY A 463 25.12 9.58 -31.32
C GLY A 463 26.33 9.68 -32.23
N GLY A 464 26.26 10.50 -33.28
CA GLY A 464 27.43 10.73 -34.16
C GLY A 464 28.63 11.26 -33.39
N ALA A 465 29.87 11.00 -33.86
CA ALA A 465 31.13 11.42 -33.22
C ALA A 465 31.04 11.51 -31.67
N ALA A 466 30.73 10.39 -31.01
CA ALA A 466 30.22 10.30 -29.63
C ALA A 466 31.22 10.60 -28.50
N HIS A 467 31.90 11.74 -28.56
CA HIS A 467 32.92 12.13 -27.58
C HIS A 467 32.35 12.87 -26.37
N LEU A 468 31.09 13.31 -26.40
CA LEU A 468 30.54 14.19 -25.36
C LEU A 468 30.64 13.59 -23.94
N PRO A 469 30.21 12.34 -23.66
CA PRO A 469 30.29 11.79 -22.31
C PRO A 469 31.73 11.70 -21.81
N GLY A 470 32.64 11.27 -22.68
CA GLY A 470 34.05 11.13 -22.34
C GLY A 470 34.74 12.46 -22.07
N MET A 471 34.47 13.48 -22.90
CA MET A 471 35.02 14.82 -22.71
C MET A 471 34.49 15.48 -21.43
N VAL A 472 33.21 15.25 -21.09
CA VAL A 472 32.62 15.78 -19.86
C VAL A 472 33.23 15.08 -18.64
N ALA A 473 33.39 13.76 -18.68
CA ALA A 473 34.04 12.99 -17.61
C ALA A 473 35.49 13.40 -17.38
N ALA A 474 36.20 13.84 -18.43
CA ALA A 474 37.57 14.35 -18.30
C ALA A 474 37.65 15.68 -17.53
N MET A 475 36.54 16.43 -17.44
CA MET A 475 36.51 17.82 -16.96
C MET A 475 35.65 18.00 -15.71
N THR A 476 35.09 16.91 -15.15
CA THR A 476 34.26 16.96 -13.96
C THR A 476 34.57 15.80 -13.01
N PRO A 477 34.57 16.02 -11.68
CA PRO A 477 34.68 14.94 -10.71
C PRO A 477 33.34 14.20 -10.49
N LEU A 478 32.24 14.65 -11.09
CA LEU A 478 30.94 13.99 -10.96
C LEU A 478 30.89 12.70 -11.78
N PRO A 479 30.16 11.68 -11.31
CA PRO A 479 29.82 10.53 -12.14
C PRO A 479 29.14 10.97 -13.45
N VAL A 480 29.69 10.50 -14.56
CA VAL A 480 29.11 10.70 -15.90
C VAL A 480 28.57 9.38 -16.41
N ILE A 481 27.29 9.39 -16.76
CA ILE A 481 26.60 8.26 -17.38
C ILE A 481 26.49 8.55 -18.88
N GLY A 482 27.13 7.71 -19.69
CA GLY A 482 27.10 7.83 -21.14
C GLY A 482 25.93 7.04 -21.72
N VAL A 483 25.08 7.70 -22.50
CA VAL A 483 24.01 7.08 -23.29
C VAL A 483 24.43 7.08 -24.75
N PRO A 484 24.84 5.93 -25.31
CA PRO A 484 25.08 5.83 -26.74
C PRO A 484 23.76 6.00 -27.48
N VAL A 485 23.66 7.01 -28.33
CA VAL A 485 22.47 7.24 -29.16
C VAL A 485 22.71 6.61 -30.52
N LYS A 486 21.68 5.96 -31.08
CA LYS A 486 21.75 5.34 -32.41
C LYS A 486 21.90 6.42 -33.49
N GLY A 487 23.07 6.44 -34.14
CA GLY A 487 23.33 7.27 -35.31
C GLY A 487 22.67 6.72 -36.58
N SER A 488 22.76 7.46 -37.69
CA SER A 488 22.28 7.02 -39.01
C SER A 488 23.12 5.91 -39.64
N THR A 489 24.33 5.68 -39.11
CA THR A 489 25.28 4.66 -39.57
C THR A 489 25.70 3.78 -38.40
N LEU A 490 25.96 2.49 -38.64
CA LEU A 490 26.49 1.53 -37.66
C LEU A 490 25.59 1.26 -36.43
N ASP A 491 24.31 1.61 -36.50
CA ASP A 491 23.29 1.32 -35.48
C ASP A 491 23.65 1.75 -34.03
N GLY A 492 24.56 2.72 -33.87
CA GLY A 492 25.02 3.22 -32.56
C GLY A 492 26.14 2.39 -31.93
N VAL A 493 26.66 1.38 -32.63
CA VAL A 493 27.83 0.58 -32.19
C VAL A 493 29.07 1.45 -32.13
N ASP A 494 29.21 2.39 -33.07
CA ASP A 494 30.23 3.44 -33.05
C ASP A 494 30.12 4.33 -31.81
N SER A 495 28.91 4.78 -31.47
CA SER A 495 28.64 5.54 -30.26
C SER A 495 29.03 4.76 -29.01
N LEU A 496 28.65 3.47 -28.95
CA LEU A 496 28.94 2.60 -27.82
C LEU A 496 30.46 2.43 -27.64
N HIS A 497 31.18 2.09 -28.71
CA HIS A 497 32.64 1.95 -28.68
C HIS A 497 33.32 3.25 -28.25
N SER A 498 32.90 4.39 -28.78
CA SER A 498 33.46 5.70 -28.42
C SER A 498 33.27 6.07 -26.94
N ILE A 499 32.15 5.66 -26.33
CA ILE A 499 31.83 6.00 -24.94
C ILE A 499 32.44 4.98 -23.96
N VAL A 500 32.50 3.70 -24.33
CA VAL A 500 33.05 2.64 -23.47
C VAL A 500 34.58 2.57 -23.51
N GLN A 501 35.22 2.94 -24.63
CA GLN A 501 36.67 2.89 -24.80
C GLN A 501 37.40 4.14 -24.28
N MET A 502 37.09 4.53 -23.05
CA MET A 502 37.76 5.68 -22.43
C MET A 502 39.18 5.34 -21.96
N PRO A 503 40.14 6.28 -22.06
CA PRO A 503 41.48 6.11 -21.51
C PRO A 503 41.44 5.89 -19.99
N ARG A 504 42.48 5.21 -19.48
CA ARG A 504 42.66 4.97 -18.04
C ARG A 504 42.59 6.30 -17.27
N GLY A 505 41.78 6.33 -16.21
CA GLY A 505 41.60 7.52 -15.37
C GLY A 505 40.40 8.41 -15.72
N ILE A 506 39.68 8.15 -16.83
CA ILE A 506 38.47 8.90 -17.21
C ILE A 506 37.27 7.93 -17.31
N PRO A 507 36.70 7.48 -16.18
CA PRO A 507 35.63 6.50 -16.20
C PRO A 507 34.30 7.11 -16.66
N VAL A 508 33.60 6.40 -17.56
CA VAL A 508 32.22 6.71 -17.96
C VAL A 508 31.35 5.48 -17.72
N ALA A 509 30.28 5.63 -16.96
CA ALA A 509 29.30 4.58 -16.76
C ALA A 509 28.42 4.47 -18.01
N THR A 510 28.76 3.55 -18.91
CA THR A 510 28.09 3.44 -20.21
C THR A 510 26.89 2.50 -20.11
N VAL A 511 25.71 2.98 -20.50
CA VAL A 511 24.51 2.14 -20.63
C VAL A 511 24.36 1.60 -22.06
N ALA A 512 23.43 0.68 -22.26
CA ALA A 512 23.12 0.15 -23.58
C ALA A 512 22.66 1.26 -24.56
N ILE A 513 22.81 1.00 -25.85
CA ILE A 513 22.40 1.91 -26.93
C ILE A 513 20.92 2.29 -26.75
N ASN A 514 20.62 3.58 -26.87
CA ASN A 514 19.31 4.21 -26.68
C ASN A 514 18.67 4.04 -25.29
N ASN A 515 19.40 3.53 -24.29
CA ASN A 515 18.83 3.19 -22.99
C ASN A 515 18.96 4.31 -21.95
N SER A 516 18.37 5.47 -22.25
CA SER A 516 18.38 6.62 -21.32
C SER A 516 17.58 6.34 -20.03
N THR A 517 16.63 5.39 -20.06
CA THR A 517 15.91 4.90 -18.87
C THR A 517 16.86 4.30 -17.84
N ASN A 518 17.73 3.38 -18.24
CA ASN A 518 18.73 2.82 -17.32
C ASN A 518 19.75 3.87 -16.88
N ALA A 519 20.05 4.86 -17.72
CA ALA A 519 20.89 5.97 -17.28
C ALA A 519 20.23 6.80 -16.18
N ALA A 520 18.92 7.06 -16.29
CA ALA A 520 18.17 7.73 -15.24
C ALA A 520 18.05 6.88 -13.96
N LEU A 521 17.77 5.57 -14.08
CA LEU A 521 17.73 4.67 -12.92
C LEU A 521 19.10 4.55 -12.24
N LEU A 522 20.18 4.49 -13.01
CA LEU A 522 21.54 4.51 -12.48
C LEU A 522 21.85 5.85 -11.80
N ALA A 523 21.39 6.97 -12.36
CA ALA A 523 21.47 8.27 -11.71
C ALA A 523 20.67 8.30 -10.39
N VAL A 524 19.46 7.74 -10.35
CA VAL A 524 18.66 7.60 -9.12
C VAL A 524 19.39 6.75 -8.07
N ARG A 525 20.03 5.65 -8.48
CA ARG A 525 20.85 4.82 -7.58
C ARG A 525 22.08 5.56 -7.07
N ILE A 526 22.76 6.31 -7.94
CA ILE A 526 23.88 7.19 -7.54
C ILE A 526 23.38 8.22 -6.54
N LEU A 527 22.22 8.85 -6.77
CA LEU A 527 21.59 9.75 -5.82
C LEU A 527 21.20 9.03 -4.51
N GLY A 528 20.78 7.77 -4.57
CA GLY A 528 20.44 6.93 -3.43
C GLY A 528 21.61 6.72 -2.47
N VAL A 529 22.84 6.68 -2.98
CA VAL A 529 24.05 6.68 -2.14
C VAL A 529 24.14 7.95 -1.28
N PHE A 530 23.56 9.06 -1.74
CA PHE A 530 23.56 10.36 -1.05
C PHE A 530 22.23 10.73 -0.40
N ASP A 531 21.14 10.01 -0.58
CA ASP A 531 19.87 10.31 0.07
C ASP A 531 19.01 9.05 0.04
N GLY A 532 18.76 8.51 1.24
CA GLY A 532 17.99 7.28 1.44
C GLY A 532 16.58 7.36 0.86
N LYS A 533 16.04 8.57 0.65
CA LYS A 533 14.78 8.77 -0.07
C LYS A 533 14.79 8.05 -1.43
N TRP A 534 15.86 8.19 -2.20
CA TRP A 534 15.92 7.58 -3.53
C TRP A 534 16.13 6.07 -3.47
N ILE A 535 16.72 5.55 -2.40
CA ILE A 535 16.76 4.10 -2.13
C ILE A 535 15.34 3.60 -1.90
N SER A 536 14.55 4.23 -1.01
CA SER A 536 13.17 3.81 -0.74
C SER A 536 12.24 3.98 -1.95
N GLU A 537 12.41 5.03 -2.75
CA GLU A 537 11.69 5.18 -4.03
C GLU A 537 12.14 4.11 -5.05
N MET A 538 13.44 3.76 -5.06
CA MET A 538 13.96 2.69 -5.92
C MET A 538 13.51 1.30 -5.46
N GLU A 539 13.39 1.06 -4.16
CA GLU A 539 12.79 -0.14 -3.56
C GLU A 539 11.30 -0.21 -3.89
N THR A 540 10.58 0.90 -3.78
CA THR A 540 9.17 0.98 -4.20
C THR A 540 9.03 0.69 -5.69
N TYR A 541 9.92 1.25 -6.52
CA TYR A 541 9.97 0.96 -7.95
C TYR A 541 10.34 -0.50 -8.23
N MET A 542 11.29 -1.09 -7.51
CA MET A 542 11.67 -2.50 -7.62
C MET A 542 10.56 -3.44 -7.17
N ASN A 543 9.88 -3.14 -6.06
CA ASN A 543 8.73 -3.91 -5.59
C ASN A 543 7.54 -3.74 -6.55
N SER A 544 7.37 -2.56 -7.15
CA SER A 544 6.38 -2.36 -8.21
C SER A 544 6.75 -3.14 -9.47
N MET A 545 8.05 -3.28 -9.79
CA MET A 545 8.52 -4.14 -10.87
C MET A 545 8.37 -5.62 -10.52
N GLU A 546 8.60 -6.02 -9.27
CA GLU A 546 8.40 -7.38 -8.78
C GLU A 546 6.92 -7.73 -8.87
N ASN A 547 6.03 -6.87 -8.38
CA ASN A 547 4.58 -7.02 -8.58
C ASN A 547 4.21 -6.98 -10.06
N GLU A 548 4.81 -6.11 -10.87
CA GLU A 548 4.56 -6.08 -12.32
C GLU A 548 5.07 -7.34 -13.02
N VAL A 549 6.18 -7.93 -12.57
CA VAL A 549 6.76 -9.18 -13.07
C VAL A 549 5.99 -10.38 -12.55
N LEU A 550 5.51 -10.37 -11.31
CA LEU A 550 4.62 -11.39 -10.74
C LEU A 550 3.25 -11.34 -11.41
N ASP A 551 2.70 -10.15 -11.65
CA ASP A 551 1.47 -9.96 -12.43
C ASP A 551 1.69 -10.40 -13.90
N LYS A 552 2.87 -10.12 -14.47
CA LYS A 552 3.26 -10.56 -15.82
C LYS A 552 3.55 -12.05 -15.88
N ALA A 553 4.11 -12.64 -14.83
CA ALA A 553 4.40 -14.07 -14.73
C ALA A 553 3.11 -14.83 -14.48
N GLU A 554 2.24 -14.35 -13.60
CA GLU A 554 0.89 -14.89 -13.41
C GLU A 554 0.09 -14.76 -14.71
N LYS A 555 0.23 -13.66 -15.45
CA LYS A 555 -0.32 -13.55 -16.82
C LYS A 555 0.31 -14.51 -17.80
N LEU A 556 1.63 -14.63 -17.86
CA LEU A 556 2.35 -15.54 -18.75
C LEU A 556 2.02 -17.01 -18.44
N GLU A 557 1.84 -17.35 -17.17
CA GLU A 557 1.49 -18.68 -16.67
C GLU A 557 0.00 -18.98 -16.88
N LYS A 558 -0.88 -17.97 -16.81
CA LYS A 558 -2.31 -18.09 -17.15
C LYS A 558 -2.57 -18.12 -18.66
N GLU A 559 -1.90 -17.26 -19.42
CA GLU A 559 -2.19 -16.94 -20.84
C GLU A 559 -1.23 -17.67 -21.79
N GLY A 560 -0.08 -18.16 -21.32
CA GLY A 560 0.93 -18.82 -22.15
C GLY A 560 1.87 -17.85 -22.87
N TYR A 561 3.05 -18.35 -23.28
CA TYR A 561 4.14 -17.51 -23.80
C TYR A 561 3.84 -16.81 -25.13
N GLU A 562 2.98 -17.40 -25.97
CA GLU A 562 2.60 -16.85 -27.28
C GLU A 562 1.70 -15.61 -27.13
N GLU A 563 0.74 -15.67 -26.21
CA GLU A 563 -0.22 -14.59 -25.95
C GLU A 563 0.43 -13.45 -25.15
N TYR A 564 1.35 -13.79 -24.25
CA TYR A 564 2.17 -12.83 -23.54
C TYR A 564 3.12 -12.06 -24.47
N LEU A 565 3.77 -12.73 -25.44
CA LEU A 565 4.66 -12.08 -26.43
C LEU A 565 3.90 -11.07 -27.32
N ALA A 566 2.71 -11.43 -27.77
CA ALA A 566 1.83 -10.56 -28.56
C ALA A 566 1.37 -9.31 -27.77
N THR A 567 1.20 -9.45 -26.46
CA THR A 567 0.66 -8.41 -25.58
C THR A 567 1.76 -7.51 -24.99
N ALA A 568 2.94 -8.04 -24.70
CA ALA A 568 4.02 -7.33 -24.00
C ALA A 568 5.05 -6.66 -24.93
N TYR A 569 5.37 -7.25 -26.10
CA TYR A 569 6.47 -6.79 -26.95
C TYR A 569 6.02 -6.35 -28.35
N GLY A 570 4.75 -6.51 -28.71
CA GLY A 570 4.22 -6.11 -30.02
C GLY A 570 4.84 -6.87 -31.21
N ILE A 571 5.71 -7.85 -30.94
CA ILE A 571 6.18 -8.83 -31.92
C ILE A 571 5.09 -9.88 -31.99
N LYS A 572 4.18 -9.69 -32.94
CA LYS A 572 3.31 -10.77 -33.36
C LYS A 572 4.11 -11.63 -34.34
N PRO A 573 4.29 -12.96 -34.12
CA PRO A 573 4.21 -13.83 -35.29
C PRO A 573 2.90 -13.45 -35.98
N ILE A 574 2.93 -13.11 -37.27
CA ILE A 574 1.67 -12.92 -38.01
C ILE A 574 0.88 -14.21 -37.72
N PRO A 575 -0.27 -14.13 -37.02
CA PRO A 575 -1.03 -15.33 -36.75
C PRO A 575 -1.33 -15.96 -38.10
N ASP A 576 -1.12 -17.27 -38.26
CA ASP A 576 -1.56 -17.98 -39.46
C ASP A 576 -3.01 -18.44 -39.26
N ASN A 577 -3.88 -17.47 -39.03
CA ASN A 577 -5.32 -17.68 -38.87
C ASN A 577 -6.08 -17.40 -40.17
N ALA A 578 -5.40 -16.96 -41.23
CA ALA A 578 -5.97 -16.92 -42.57
C ALA A 578 -6.20 -18.35 -43.05
N PRO A 579 -7.45 -18.74 -43.36
CA PRO A 579 -7.68 -20.00 -44.04
C PRO A 579 -6.93 -20.01 -45.37
N THR A 580 -6.37 -21.16 -45.70
CA THR A 580 -5.78 -21.38 -47.02
C THR A 580 -6.87 -21.29 -48.09
N LEU A 581 -6.44 -21.04 -49.33
CA LEU A 581 -7.35 -21.01 -50.47
C LEU A 581 -8.10 -22.34 -50.66
N GLU A 582 -7.47 -23.47 -50.30
CA GLU A 582 -8.07 -24.80 -50.36
C GLU A 582 -9.16 -24.93 -49.29
N GLU A 583 -8.88 -24.55 -48.03
CA GLU A 583 -9.85 -24.59 -46.92
C GLU A 583 -11.08 -23.71 -47.17
N ASN A 584 -10.90 -22.49 -47.70
CA ASN A 584 -12.03 -21.64 -48.09
C ASN A 584 -12.88 -22.28 -49.19
N THR A 585 -12.22 -22.92 -50.15
CA THR A 585 -12.91 -23.57 -51.27
C THR A 585 -13.69 -24.79 -50.78
N GLU A 586 -13.11 -25.58 -49.89
CA GLU A 586 -13.75 -26.73 -49.25
C GLU A 586 -14.93 -26.29 -48.38
N TRP A 587 -14.74 -25.30 -47.49
CA TRP A 587 -15.82 -24.74 -46.67
C TRP A 587 -17.01 -24.28 -47.53
N LEU A 588 -16.76 -23.50 -48.58
CA LEU A 588 -17.82 -23.05 -49.49
C LEU A 588 -18.48 -24.20 -50.26
N GLN A 589 -17.80 -25.32 -50.48
CA GLN A 589 -18.39 -26.53 -51.06
C GLN A 589 -19.24 -27.33 -50.06
N THR A 590 -18.91 -27.30 -48.77
CA THR A 590 -19.75 -27.90 -47.72
C THR A 590 -21.10 -27.21 -47.56
N LEU A 591 -21.19 -25.92 -47.93
CA LEU A 591 -22.42 -25.13 -47.92
C LEU A 591 -23.35 -25.48 -49.09
N ASN A 592 -23.98 -26.66 -49.05
CA ASN A 592 -24.92 -27.14 -50.08
C ASN A 592 -26.38 -26.72 -49.81
N LYS A 593 -27.11 -26.38 -50.89
CA LYS A 593 -28.50 -25.87 -50.86
C LYS A 593 -29.54 -26.81 -50.25
N SER A 594 -29.27 -28.10 -50.09
CA SER A 594 -30.27 -29.10 -49.68
C SER A 594 -30.90 -28.82 -48.31
N HIS A 595 -30.28 -27.97 -47.47
CA HIS A 595 -30.76 -27.62 -46.14
C HIS A 595 -31.62 -26.33 -46.06
N ILE A 596 -31.79 -25.57 -47.15
CA ILE A 596 -32.49 -24.25 -47.11
C ILE A 596 -33.98 -24.34 -47.53
N LYS A 597 -34.62 -25.50 -47.45
CA LYS A 597 -36.03 -25.61 -47.88
C LYS A 597 -37.03 -24.97 -46.90
N ASP A 598 -36.66 -24.79 -45.64
CA ASP A 598 -37.62 -24.43 -44.57
C ASP A 598 -37.50 -22.99 -44.03
N LEU A 599 -36.57 -22.17 -44.55
CA LEU A 599 -36.32 -20.81 -44.02
C LEU A 599 -36.91 -19.68 -44.89
N ARG A 600 -37.83 -19.99 -45.79
CA ARG A 600 -38.43 -19.02 -46.72
C ARG A 600 -39.82 -18.55 -46.28
N THR A 601 -39.88 -17.56 -45.40
CA THR A 601 -40.77 -16.38 -45.59
C THR A 601 -40.43 -15.30 -44.57
N GLU A 602 -40.15 -14.10 -45.06
CA GLU A 602 -39.97 -12.90 -44.23
C GLU A 602 -41.32 -12.50 -43.61
N ARG A 603 -41.33 -12.21 -42.30
CA ARG A 603 -42.26 -11.24 -41.72
C ARG A 603 -41.43 -10.16 -41.05
N GLU A 604 -41.70 -8.91 -41.38
CA GLU A 604 -40.92 -7.72 -41.03
C GLU A 604 -40.85 -7.39 -39.52
N GLU A 605 -41.33 -8.24 -38.61
CA GLU A 605 -41.42 -7.87 -37.18
C GLU A 605 -41.27 -9.06 -36.22
N ASP A 606 -40.03 -9.51 -36.04
CA ASP A 606 -39.61 -10.52 -35.05
C ASP A 606 -39.51 -9.89 -33.63
N PHE A 607 -40.68 -9.57 -33.04
CA PHE A 607 -40.76 -9.16 -31.62
C PHE A 607 -40.99 -10.36 -30.70
N THR A 608 -40.35 -10.36 -29.54
CA THR A 608 -40.58 -11.34 -28.46
C THR A 608 -42.02 -11.29 -27.93
N TYR A 609 -42.61 -10.08 -27.85
CA TYR A 609 -43.98 -9.89 -27.38
C TYR A 609 -44.66 -8.68 -28.02
N ARG A 610 -45.99 -8.61 -27.94
CA ARG A 610 -46.82 -7.46 -28.32
C ARG A 610 -47.89 -7.19 -27.26
N VAL A 611 -48.35 -5.94 -27.19
CA VAL A 611 -49.44 -5.50 -26.30
C VAL A 611 -50.68 -5.28 -27.12
N GLU A 612 -51.78 -5.94 -26.75
CA GLU A 612 -53.06 -5.83 -27.44
C GLU A 612 -54.21 -5.65 -26.43
N VAL A 613 -55.31 -5.05 -26.89
CA VAL A 613 -56.55 -4.99 -26.12
C VAL A 613 -57.18 -6.38 -26.15
N ARG A 614 -57.63 -6.84 -24.98
CA ARG A 614 -58.27 -8.14 -24.79
C ARG A 614 -59.40 -8.31 -25.80
N SER A 615 -59.29 -9.32 -26.66
CA SER A 615 -60.25 -9.64 -27.72
C SER A 615 -61.20 -10.78 -27.30
N ASP A 616 -62.22 -11.07 -28.11
CA ASP A 616 -63.13 -12.21 -27.89
C ASP A 616 -62.40 -13.58 -27.93
N ILE A 617 -61.19 -13.61 -28.51
CA ILE A 617 -60.30 -14.78 -28.55
C ILE A 617 -59.57 -14.97 -27.20
N ASP A 618 -59.46 -13.92 -26.39
CA ASP A 618 -58.86 -13.93 -25.04
C ASP A 618 -59.88 -14.14 -23.91
N ASN A 619 -61.17 -14.27 -24.25
CA ASN A 619 -62.26 -14.42 -23.29
C ASN A 619 -62.61 -15.90 -23.08
N GLU A 620 -62.64 -16.32 -21.81
CA GLU A 620 -62.79 -17.73 -21.41
C GLU A 620 -64.20 -18.27 -21.62
N GLU A 621 -65.21 -17.39 -21.67
CA GLU A 621 -66.62 -17.76 -21.80
C GLU A 621 -67.07 -17.96 -23.25
N THR A 622 -66.37 -17.38 -24.23
CA THR A 622 -66.74 -17.37 -25.65
C THR A 622 -65.97 -18.35 -26.53
N ASN A 623 -64.78 -18.83 -26.10
CA ASN A 623 -63.91 -19.67 -26.92
C ASN A 623 -63.43 -20.94 -26.17
N SER A 624 -64.20 -22.02 -26.28
CA SER A 624 -63.97 -23.30 -25.59
C SER A 624 -62.78 -24.13 -26.10
N ASN A 625 -62.14 -23.71 -27.20
CA ASN A 625 -60.98 -24.37 -27.81
C ASN A 625 -59.62 -23.84 -27.31
N LEU A 626 -59.59 -22.92 -26.34
CA LEU A 626 -58.34 -22.43 -25.75
C LEU A 626 -57.66 -23.53 -24.92
N LEU A 627 -56.46 -23.95 -25.33
CA LEU A 627 -55.66 -24.89 -24.57
C LEU A 627 -55.03 -24.18 -23.37
N LYS A 628 -55.52 -24.54 -22.18
CA LYS A 628 -54.92 -24.11 -20.91
C LYS A 628 -54.05 -25.20 -20.34
N PHE A 629 -52.90 -24.80 -19.82
CA PHE A 629 -52.08 -25.71 -19.03
C PHE A 629 -51.64 -25.03 -17.75
N LYS A 630 -51.51 -25.84 -16.70
CA LYS A 630 -51.03 -25.40 -15.40
C LYS A 630 -49.57 -25.80 -15.26
N SER A 631 -48.69 -24.83 -15.00
CA SER A 631 -47.31 -25.14 -14.67
C SER A 631 -47.25 -26.01 -13.43
N LYS A 632 -46.53 -27.14 -13.51
CA LYS A 632 -46.25 -28.00 -12.35
C LYS A 632 -45.38 -27.30 -11.30
N LYS A 633 -44.56 -26.33 -11.73
CA LYS A 633 -43.55 -25.65 -10.91
C LYS A 633 -44.12 -24.43 -10.19
N THR A 634 -44.82 -23.56 -10.92
CA THR A 634 -45.35 -22.30 -10.37
C THR A 634 -46.84 -22.36 -10.03
N LYS A 635 -47.54 -23.43 -10.42
CA LYS A 635 -49.00 -23.59 -10.33
C LYS A 635 -49.80 -22.51 -11.09
N ARG A 636 -49.15 -21.73 -11.96
CA ARG A 636 -49.78 -20.72 -12.83
C ARG A 636 -50.51 -21.39 -13.98
N THR A 637 -51.59 -20.76 -14.43
CA THR A 637 -52.38 -21.21 -15.58
C THR A 637 -52.06 -20.30 -16.76
N TYR A 638 -51.62 -20.88 -17.87
CA TYR A 638 -51.33 -20.14 -19.10
C TYR A 638 -52.39 -20.47 -20.15
N SER A 639 -52.79 -19.45 -20.93
CA SER A 639 -53.75 -19.58 -22.03
C SER A 639 -53.02 -19.46 -23.37
N ILE A 640 -53.05 -20.53 -24.17
CA ILE A 640 -52.51 -20.53 -25.54
C ILE A 640 -53.58 -19.96 -26.47
N VAL A 641 -53.29 -18.84 -27.12
CA VAL A 641 -54.21 -18.16 -28.06
C VAL A 641 -53.89 -18.45 -29.53
N LYS A 642 -52.66 -18.88 -29.82
CA LYS A 642 -52.24 -19.31 -31.16
C LYS A 642 -51.25 -20.48 -31.07
N GLN A 643 -51.50 -21.50 -31.88
CA GLN A 643 -50.62 -22.66 -32.05
C GLN A 643 -49.69 -22.50 -33.26
N PRO A 644 -48.56 -23.23 -33.29
CA PRO A 644 -47.62 -23.17 -34.40
C PRO A 644 -48.26 -23.71 -35.69
N THR A 645 -47.94 -23.06 -36.81
CA THR A 645 -48.33 -23.42 -38.18
C THR A 645 -47.09 -23.68 -39.02
N GLU A 646 -47.23 -24.26 -40.22
CA GLU A 646 -46.10 -24.48 -41.16
C GLU A 646 -45.28 -23.20 -41.40
N ASP A 647 -45.92 -22.03 -41.41
CA ASP A 647 -45.27 -20.73 -41.64
C ASP A 647 -44.89 -19.96 -40.35
N ASP A 648 -45.29 -20.42 -39.16
CA ASP A 648 -45.08 -19.73 -37.88
C ASP A 648 -44.89 -20.76 -36.76
N PRO A 649 -43.64 -21.13 -36.42
CA PRO A 649 -43.37 -22.25 -35.50
C PRO A 649 -43.57 -21.89 -34.02
N TYR A 650 -44.08 -20.69 -33.70
CA TYR A 650 -44.19 -20.21 -32.32
C TYR A 650 -45.62 -20.36 -31.75
N HIS A 651 -45.70 -20.72 -30.48
CA HIS A 651 -46.92 -20.60 -29.69
C HIS A 651 -47.06 -19.16 -29.16
N THR A 652 -48.25 -18.59 -29.23
CA THR A 652 -48.55 -17.30 -28.59
C THR A 652 -49.31 -17.52 -27.30
N LEU A 653 -48.73 -17.09 -26.18
CA LEU A 653 -49.37 -17.07 -24.87
C LEU A 653 -49.99 -15.72 -24.60
N SER A 654 -51.24 -15.70 -24.11
CA SER A 654 -51.90 -14.50 -23.62
C SER A 654 -51.69 -14.41 -22.10
N VAL A 655 -51.00 -13.36 -21.66
CA VAL A 655 -50.73 -13.09 -20.24
C VAL A 655 -51.41 -11.78 -19.85
N PRO A 656 -52.39 -11.79 -18.92
CA PRO A 656 -53.03 -10.59 -18.44
C PRO A 656 -52.02 -9.57 -17.88
N ALA A 657 -52.20 -8.29 -18.18
CA ALA A 657 -51.28 -7.24 -17.71
C ALA A 657 -51.16 -7.19 -16.17
N ASN A 658 -52.21 -7.61 -15.46
CA ASN A 658 -52.24 -7.65 -14.00
C ASN A 658 -51.26 -8.63 -13.35
N GLU A 659 -50.81 -9.67 -14.05
CA GLU A 659 -49.80 -10.61 -13.52
C GLU A 659 -48.43 -9.96 -13.28
N TYR A 660 -48.17 -8.82 -13.90
CA TYR A 660 -46.92 -8.07 -13.78
C TYR A 660 -46.99 -6.94 -12.72
N PHE A 661 -48.18 -6.65 -12.15
CA PHE A 661 -48.37 -5.68 -11.07
C PHE A 661 -48.25 -6.33 -9.68
N LEU A 662 -47.02 -6.55 -9.20
CA LEU A 662 -46.77 -7.08 -7.84
C LEU A 662 -46.83 -5.96 -6.79
N SER A 663 -47.43 -6.20 -5.62
CA SER A 663 -47.64 -5.18 -4.56
C SER A 663 -46.36 -4.63 -3.92
N SER A 664 -45.23 -5.36 -4.03
CA SER A 664 -43.89 -4.96 -3.61
C SER A 664 -43.01 -4.47 -4.77
N SER A 665 -43.56 -4.40 -5.99
CA SER A 665 -42.82 -3.97 -7.17
C SER A 665 -42.69 -2.43 -7.26
N PRO A 666 -41.64 -1.90 -7.91
CA PRO A 666 -41.53 -0.50 -8.29
C PRO A 666 -42.69 0.03 -9.17
N PHE A 667 -43.68 -0.80 -9.52
CA PHE A 667 -44.93 -0.45 -10.20
C PHE A 667 -46.09 -0.06 -9.25
N SER A 668 -45.82 0.14 -7.95
CA SER A 668 -46.80 0.69 -6.97
C SER A 668 -47.37 2.06 -7.41
N SER A 669 -48.68 2.26 -7.24
CA SER A 669 -49.49 3.42 -7.67
C SER A 669 -49.26 4.75 -6.90
N LEU A 670 -48.21 4.86 -6.09
CA LEU A 670 -47.93 6.08 -5.32
C LEU A 670 -47.13 7.12 -6.11
N SER A 671 -47.78 8.26 -6.38
CA SER A 671 -47.20 9.49 -6.95
C SER A 671 -45.86 9.86 -6.31
N SER A 672 -44.88 10.23 -7.14
CA SER A 672 -43.51 10.61 -6.74
C SER A 672 -43.45 11.71 -5.66
N LYS A 673 -44.51 12.52 -5.52
CA LYS A 673 -44.61 13.60 -4.52
C LYS A 673 -45.05 13.13 -3.12
N ARG A 674 -45.55 11.90 -2.96
CA ARG A 674 -45.91 11.30 -1.65
C ARG A 674 -44.93 10.23 -1.18
N ARG A 675 -43.84 9.99 -1.91
CA ARG A 675 -42.76 9.17 -1.39
C ARG A 675 -42.09 9.92 -0.24
N PRO A 676 -41.99 9.34 0.97
CA PRO A 676 -41.15 9.94 2.00
C PRO A 676 -39.75 10.14 1.40
N LYS A 677 -39.16 11.34 1.57
CA LYS A 677 -37.77 11.61 1.16
C LYS A 677 -36.93 10.49 1.76
N ALA A 678 -36.39 9.62 0.91
CA ALA A 678 -35.61 8.49 1.36
C ALA A 678 -34.35 9.04 2.03
N GLU A 679 -34.32 8.96 3.36
CA GLU A 679 -33.05 8.89 4.07
C GLU A 679 -32.26 7.73 3.47
N SER A 680 -31.01 8.02 3.12
CA SER A 680 -30.09 7.23 2.32
C SER A 680 -29.56 5.98 3.04
N VAL A 681 -30.43 5.19 3.68
CA VAL A 681 -30.07 3.93 4.35
C VAL A 681 -31.23 2.93 4.23
N GLN A 682 -31.51 2.43 3.03
CA GLN A 682 -32.28 1.17 2.89
C GLN A 682 -31.29 0.02 2.72
N THR A 683 -31.10 -0.75 3.77
CA THR A 683 -30.13 -1.86 3.85
C THR A 683 -30.65 -3.17 3.23
N PHE A 684 -31.91 -3.23 2.79
CA PHE A 684 -32.55 -4.46 2.31
C PHE A 684 -33.60 -4.21 1.22
N SER A 685 -33.54 -4.98 0.13
CA SER A 685 -34.51 -5.07 -0.97
C SER A 685 -34.68 -6.54 -1.37
N ASP A 686 -35.92 -6.98 -1.55
CA ASP A 686 -36.34 -8.37 -1.83
C ASP A 686 -36.86 -8.57 -3.27
N LEU A 687 -37.07 -7.49 -4.02
CA LEU A 687 -37.46 -7.52 -5.43
C LEU A 687 -36.72 -6.43 -6.23
N ARG A 688 -36.20 -6.79 -7.41
CA ARG A 688 -35.60 -5.85 -8.36
C ARG A 688 -35.94 -6.19 -9.81
N VAL A 689 -36.21 -5.15 -10.60
CA VAL A 689 -36.39 -5.25 -12.05
C VAL A 689 -35.09 -4.80 -12.71
N VAL A 690 -34.56 -5.63 -13.60
CA VAL A 690 -33.24 -5.47 -14.20
C VAL A 690 -33.35 -5.62 -15.71
N ARG A 691 -32.79 -4.64 -16.44
CA ARG A 691 -32.65 -4.70 -17.90
C ARG A 691 -31.30 -5.30 -18.29
N LEU A 692 -31.31 -6.35 -19.10
CA LEU A 692 -30.14 -7.08 -19.53
C LEU A 692 -29.93 -6.90 -21.03
N ARG A 693 -28.71 -6.58 -21.46
CA ARG A 693 -28.32 -6.54 -22.88
C ARG A 693 -26.99 -7.29 -23.08
N SER A 694 -26.98 -8.37 -23.86
CA SER A 694 -25.74 -9.03 -24.27
C SER A 694 -25.01 -8.22 -25.33
N GLY A 695 -23.70 -8.46 -25.47
CA GLY A 695 -22.85 -7.77 -26.42
C GLY A 695 -23.20 -8.12 -27.86
N LYS A 696 -23.07 -7.13 -28.75
CA LYS A 696 -23.08 -7.31 -30.20
C LYS A 696 -21.74 -7.88 -30.67
N GLY A 697 -21.74 -8.76 -31.67
CA GLY A 697 -20.53 -9.22 -32.34
C GLY A 697 -19.89 -8.11 -33.19
N GLY A 698 -18.57 -8.05 -33.17
CA GLY A 698 -17.78 -7.13 -33.97
C GLY A 698 -17.88 -7.41 -35.47
N ASN A 699 -17.56 -6.42 -36.28
CA ASN A 699 -17.51 -6.56 -37.73
C ASN A 699 -16.18 -7.18 -38.18
N GLY A 700 -16.18 -7.99 -39.23
CA GLY A 700 -14.96 -8.39 -39.91
C GLY A 700 -14.34 -7.24 -40.71
N GLU A 701 -13.04 -7.27 -40.93
CA GLU A 701 -12.30 -6.20 -41.61
C GLU A 701 -11.96 -6.56 -43.07
N VAL A 702 -11.90 -5.54 -43.93
CA VAL A 702 -11.37 -5.68 -45.30
C VAL A 702 -9.97 -5.09 -45.33
N SER A 703 -8.95 -5.94 -45.36
CA SER A 703 -7.55 -5.51 -45.42
C SER A 703 -6.69 -6.40 -46.32
N PHE A 704 -5.57 -5.86 -46.80
CA PHE A 704 -4.57 -6.58 -47.58
C PHE A 704 -3.18 -6.32 -47.01
N TYR A 705 -2.37 -7.37 -46.95
CA TYR A 705 -0.99 -7.30 -46.50
C TYR A 705 -0.18 -6.36 -47.40
N ARG A 706 0.71 -5.56 -46.79
CA ARG A 706 1.54 -4.59 -47.52
C ARG A 706 3.01 -4.80 -47.16
N ASP A 707 3.83 -5.04 -48.17
CA ASP A 707 5.28 -5.09 -48.05
C ASP A 707 5.91 -4.29 -49.20
N THR A 708 7.05 -3.66 -48.91
CA THR A 708 7.88 -2.88 -49.84
C THR A 708 8.24 -3.61 -51.13
N ASN A 709 8.24 -4.95 -51.12
CA ASN A 709 8.57 -5.79 -52.28
C ASN A 709 7.35 -6.44 -52.97
N ILE A 710 6.12 -6.21 -52.49
CA ILE A 710 4.90 -6.85 -53.03
C ILE A 710 3.87 -5.79 -53.40
N ALA A 711 3.60 -5.64 -54.70
CA ALA A 711 2.64 -4.65 -55.22
C ALA A 711 1.17 -4.95 -54.82
N PHE A 712 0.81 -6.23 -54.67
CA PHE A 712 -0.51 -6.68 -54.23
C PHE A 712 -0.36 -7.85 -53.25
N GLY A 713 -0.48 -7.59 -51.95
CA GLY A 713 -0.42 -8.64 -50.94
C GLY A 713 -1.74 -9.41 -50.77
N PRO A 714 -1.70 -10.59 -50.14
CA PRO A 714 -2.90 -11.39 -49.86
C PRO A 714 -3.87 -10.64 -48.93
N PRO A 715 -5.17 -11.00 -48.92
CA PRO A 715 -6.10 -10.48 -47.92
C PRO A 715 -5.62 -10.85 -46.52
N ASP A 716 -5.70 -9.89 -45.59
CA ASP A 716 -5.22 -10.03 -44.22
C ASP A 716 -6.17 -9.39 -43.18
N GLY A 717 -7.46 -9.23 -43.52
CA GLY A 717 -8.47 -8.68 -42.62
C GLY A 717 -9.07 -9.74 -41.71
N GLY A 718 -8.86 -9.59 -40.39
CA GLY A 718 -9.38 -10.47 -39.34
C GLY A 718 -10.91 -10.44 -39.18
N ASP A 719 -11.42 -11.47 -38.51
CA ASP A 719 -12.82 -11.61 -38.10
C ASP A 719 -13.16 -10.61 -36.98
N GLY A 720 -14.44 -10.29 -36.82
CA GLY A 720 -14.92 -9.58 -35.65
C GLY A 720 -15.00 -10.49 -34.43
N GLY A 721 -14.82 -9.95 -33.23
CA GLY A 721 -14.97 -10.73 -32.00
C GLY A 721 -16.43 -10.98 -31.64
N ASP A 722 -16.73 -12.10 -30.98
CA ASP A 722 -18.06 -12.33 -30.42
C ASP A 722 -18.42 -11.30 -29.35
N GLY A 723 -19.71 -11.01 -29.15
CA GLY A 723 -20.18 -10.18 -28.05
C GLY A 723 -20.15 -10.91 -26.70
N GLY A 724 -20.08 -10.16 -25.61
CA GLY A 724 -20.13 -10.72 -24.26
C GLY A 724 -21.51 -11.29 -23.91
N ASN A 725 -21.53 -12.36 -23.15
CA ASN A 725 -22.70 -13.02 -22.60
C ASN A 725 -23.10 -12.40 -21.25
N ILE A 726 -24.30 -12.70 -20.78
CA ILE A 726 -24.74 -12.37 -19.41
C ILE A 726 -25.04 -13.67 -18.68
N TYR A 727 -24.39 -13.84 -17.52
CA TYR A 727 -24.56 -14.97 -16.61
C TYR A 727 -25.11 -14.50 -15.25
N VAL A 728 -25.68 -15.44 -14.50
CA VAL A 728 -26.08 -15.24 -13.11
C VAL A 728 -25.47 -16.30 -12.19
N VAL A 729 -25.06 -15.86 -11.00
CA VAL A 729 -24.38 -16.69 -9.99
C VAL A 729 -25.04 -16.50 -8.63
N ALA A 730 -25.50 -17.58 -8.00
CA ALA A 730 -26.09 -17.55 -6.68
C ALA A 730 -25.05 -17.86 -5.59
N VAL A 731 -24.92 -16.96 -4.61
CA VAL A 731 -23.90 -17.03 -3.54
C VAL A 731 -24.52 -16.93 -2.14
N LYS A 732 -23.91 -17.58 -1.15
CA LYS A 732 -24.46 -17.68 0.23
C LYS A 732 -24.24 -16.41 1.05
N GLU A 733 -23.24 -15.63 0.68
CA GLU A 733 -22.74 -14.47 1.41
C GLU A 733 -23.65 -13.25 1.23
N MET A 734 -24.51 -13.27 0.21
CA MET A 734 -25.49 -12.22 -0.05
C MET A 734 -26.82 -12.54 0.61
N SER A 735 -27.43 -11.54 1.24
CA SER A 735 -28.73 -11.66 1.91
C SER A 735 -29.81 -10.76 1.30
N SER A 736 -29.49 -9.93 0.30
CA SER A 736 -30.43 -8.96 -0.28
C SER A 736 -30.11 -8.58 -1.73
N LEU A 737 -31.15 -8.17 -2.47
CA LEU A 737 -31.07 -7.70 -3.86
C LEU A 737 -30.81 -6.18 -3.98
N HIS A 738 -30.57 -5.44 -2.89
CA HIS A 738 -30.41 -3.99 -2.96
C HIS A 738 -29.20 -3.53 -3.79
N ASN A 739 -28.15 -4.36 -3.88
CA ASN A 739 -26.94 -4.09 -4.66
C ASN A 739 -27.10 -4.40 -6.16
N LEU A 740 -28.22 -4.98 -6.59
CA LEU A 740 -28.46 -5.21 -8.01
C LEU A 740 -28.66 -3.88 -8.74
N LYS A 741 -27.90 -3.70 -9.83
CA LYS A 741 -28.06 -2.57 -10.74
C LYS A 741 -29.37 -2.72 -11.50
N SER A 742 -29.96 -1.60 -11.92
CA SER A 742 -31.15 -1.60 -12.78
C SER A 742 -30.84 -2.04 -14.21
N ARG A 743 -29.56 -2.04 -14.61
CA ARG A 743 -29.12 -2.40 -15.96
C ARG A 743 -27.76 -3.10 -15.93
N TYR A 744 -27.64 -4.17 -16.71
CA TYR A 744 -26.38 -4.85 -17.01
C TYR A 744 -26.24 -4.97 -18.53
N ILE A 745 -25.10 -4.51 -19.04
CA ILE A 745 -24.79 -4.53 -20.48
C ILE A 745 -23.44 -5.21 -20.62
N ALA A 746 -23.41 -6.36 -21.30
CA ALA A 746 -22.16 -6.99 -21.69
C ALA A 746 -21.52 -6.22 -22.85
N THR A 747 -20.20 -6.23 -22.90
CA THR A 747 -19.49 -5.41 -23.89
C THR A 747 -19.61 -6.00 -25.29
N ASP A 748 -19.66 -5.11 -26.28
CA ASP A 748 -19.69 -5.52 -27.69
C ASP A 748 -18.30 -6.05 -28.10
N GLY A 749 -18.27 -7.07 -28.95
CA GLY A 749 -17.06 -7.58 -29.56
C GLY A 749 -16.43 -6.53 -30.48
N THR A 750 -15.10 -6.48 -30.47
CA THR A 750 -14.38 -5.47 -31.27
C THR A 750 -14.32 -5.88 -32.73
N LYS A 751 -14.21 -4.91 -33.64
CA LYS A 751 -14.01 -5.22 -35.06
C LYS A 751 -12.65 -5.86 -35.30
N GLY A 752 -12.56 -6.70 -36.33
CA GLY A 752 -11.30 -7.22 -36.85
C GLY A 752 -10.38 -6.09 -37.35
N LYS A 753 -9.11 -6.43 -37.59
CA LYS A 753 -8.07 -5.51 -38.07
C LYS A 753 -7.19 -6.17 -39.13
N SER A 754 -6.35 -5.37 -39.78
CA SER A 754 -5.29 -5.83 -40.69
C SER A 754 -4.28 -6.74 -40.00
N ALA A 755 -3.40 -7.38 -40.78
CA ALA A 755 -2.39 -8.35 -40.34
C ALA A 755 -2.98 -9.60 -39.66
N GLN A 756 -4.13 -10.06 -40.18
CA GLN A 756 -4.88 -11.23 -39.74
C GLN A 756 -5.33 -11.15 -38.27
N LEU A 757 -5.69 -9.95 -37.80
CA LEU A 757 -5.99 -9.73 -36.39
C LEU A 757 -7.48 -9.76 -36.12
N ASP A 758 -7.95 -10.86 -35.54
CA ASP A 758 -9.34 -11.00 -35.13
C ASP A 758 -9.69 -10.03 -33.99
N GLY A 759 -10.95 -9.62 -33.98
CA GLY A 759 -11.52 -8.79 -32.95
C GLY A 759 -11.58 -9.54 -31.63
N LYS A 760 -11.21 -8.88 -30.54
CA LYS A 760 -11.40 -9.39 -29.18
C LYS A 760 -12.89 -9.60 -28.88
N LYS A 761 -13.22 -10.77 -28.31
CA LYS A 761 -14.54 -11.07 -27.75
C LYS A 761 -14.89 -10.06 -26.64
N GLY A 762 -16.14 -9.62 -26.61
CA GLY A 762 -16.69 -8.79 -25.55
C GLY A 762 -16.68 -9.51 -24.20
N GLU A 763 -16.34 -8.77 -23.14
CA GLU A 763 -16.38 -9.23 -21.75
C GLU A 763 -17.79 -9.64 -21.32
N ASP A 764 -17.88 -10.87 -20.81
CA ASP A 764 -19.08 -11.45 -20.22
C ASP A 764 -19.43 -10.73 -18.89
N VAL A 765 -20.71 -10.61 -18.56
CA VAL A 765 -21.19 -9.99 -17.32
C VAL A 765 -21.78 -11.04 -16.39
N TYR A 766 -21.26 -11.09 -15.17
CA TYR A 766 -21.74 -11.99 -14.12
C TYR A 766 -22.59 -11.21 -13.10
N ILE A 767 -23.85 -11.61 -12.94
CA ILE A 767 -24.78 -11.01 -11.99
C ILE A 767 -24.79 -11.89 -10.74
N THR A 768 -24.24 -11.39 -9.64
CA THR A 768 -24.23 -12.11 -8.38
C THR A 768 -25.52 -11.85 -7.61
N VAL A 769 -26.18 -12.92 -7.16
CA VAL A 769 -27.46 -12.88 -6.44
C VAL A 769 -27.42 -13.75 -5.18
N PRO A 770 -28.21 -13.43 -4.15
CA PRO A 770 -28.38 -14.28 -2.97
C PRO A 770 -29.05 -15.62 -3.32
N VAL A 771 -28.66 -16.69 -2.62
CA VAL A 771 -29.38 -17.97 -2.65
C VAL A 771 -30.85 -17.76 -2.25
N GLY A 772 -31.76 -18.44 -2.95
CA GLY A 772 -33.20 -18.24 -2.88
C GLY A 772 -33.73 -17.16 -3.83
N THR A 773 -32.92 -16.66 -4.76
CA THR A 773 -33.38 -15.74 -5.81
C THR A 773 -34.09 -16.49 -6.93
N HIS A 774 -35.24 -15.99 -7.33
CA HIS A 774 -36.01 -16.43 -8.47
C HIS A 774 -36.02 -15.37 -9.56
N ILE A 775 -35.73 -15.76 -10.80
CA ILE A 775 -35.57 -14.86 -11.95
C ILE A 775 -36.64 -15.18 -12.98
N ARG A 776 -37.43 -14.17 -13.33
CA ARG A 776 -38.50 -14.28 -14.35
C ARG A 776 -38.35 -13.21 -15.41
N TRP A 777 -38.66 -13.53 -16.66
CA TRP A 777 -38.74 -12.51 -17.70
C TRP A 777 -39.97 -11.61 -17.51
N CYS A 778 -39.89 -10.36 -17.96
CA CYS A 778 -41.05 -9.46 -18.06
C CYS A 778 -40.98 -8.55 -19.31
N PRO A 779 -42.13 -8.04 -19.77
CA PRO A 779 -42.21 -6.99 -20.79
C PRO A 779 -41.46 -5.70 -20.38
N ASP A 780 -41.28 -4.75 -21.30
CA ASP A 780 -40.63 -3.47 -21.01
C ASP A 780 -41.36 -2.75 -19.85
N PRO A 781 -40.64 -2.45 -18.74
CA PRO A 781 -41.19 -1.71 -17.60
C PRO A 781 -41.89 -0.39 -17.96
N ARG A 782 -41.54 0.24 -19.08
CA ARG A 782 -42.17 1.47 -19.56
C ARG A 782 -43.58 1.22 -20.10
N GLU A 783 -43.79 0.13 -20.81
CA GLU A 783 -45.09 -0.25 -21.37
C GLU A 783 -46.04 -0.69 -20.24
N ILE A 784 -45.54 -1.51 -19.30
CA ILE A 784 -46.30 -1.91 -18.09
C ILE A 784 -46.76 -0.67 -17.30
N ARG A 785 -45.92 0.36 -17.18
CA ARG A 785 -46.26 1.63 -16.50
C ARG A 785 -47.21 2.53 -17.28
N ALA A 786 -47.17 2.47 -18.61
CA ALA A 786 -48.09 3.23 -19.45
C ALA A 786 -49.53 2.73 -19.26
N LEU A 787 -49.70 1.40 -19.23
CA LEU A 787 -50.99 0.73 -19.00
C LEU A 787 -51.57 1.00 -17.60
N GLN A 788 -50.75 1.33 -16.60
CA GLN A 788 -51.21 1.68 -15.25
C GLN A 788 -52.07 2.96 -15.21
N LYS A 789 -51.97 3.84 -16.21
CA LYS A 789 -52.78 5.07 -16.31
C LYS A 789 -54.15 4.83 -16.96
N GLU A 790 -54.38 3.65 -17.52
CA GLU A 790 -55.59 3.24 -18.21
C GLU A 790 -56.25 2.06 -17.47
N ASP A 791 -57.41 1.60 -17.93
CA ASP A 791 -58.11 0.43 -17.37
C ASP A 791 -57.35 -0.87 -17.73
N TYR A 792 -56.34 -1.19 -16.91
CA TYR A 792 -55.35 -2.25 -17.18
C TYR A 792 -55.94 -3.67 -17.20
N ASP A 793 -57.17 -3.86 -16.71
CA ASP A 793 -57.85 -5.16 -16.74
C ASP A 793 -58.23 -5.59 -18.17
N ASN A 794 -58.23 -4.67 -19.14
CA ASN A 794 -58.55 -4.93 -20.55
C ASN A 794 -57.32 -5.17 -21.46
N TYR A 795 -56.10 -5.20 -20.93
CA TYR A 795 -54.89 -5.36 -21.74
C TYR A 795 -54.18 -6.71 -21.49
N VAL A 796 -53.69 -7.31 -22.58
CA VAL A 796 -52.97 -8.59 -22.57
C VAL A 796 -51.61 -8.47 -23.27
N PHE A 797 -50.63 -9.22 -22.76
CA PHE A 797 -49.33 -9.39 -23.40
C PHE A 797 -49.32 -10.72 -24.16
N HIS A 798 -49.13 -10.65 -25.47
CA HIS A 798 -48.94 -11.81 -26.33
C HIS A 798 -47.46 -12.13 -26.45
N VAL A 799 -47.03 -13.26 -25.87
CA VAL A 799 -45.62 -13.66 -25.77
C VAL A 799 -45.35 -14.85 -26.69
N LYS A 800 -44.31 -14.77 -27.53
CA LYS A 800 -43.87 -15.87 -28.38
C LYS A 800 -43.07 -16.91 -27.59
N THR A 801 -43.45 -18.18 -27.73
CA THR A 801 -42.89 -19.30 -26.98
C THR A 801 -42.68 -20.53 -27.85
N ILE A 802 -41.75 -21.39 -27.44
CA ILE A 802 -41.42 -22.65 -28.10
C ILE A 802 -41.47 -23.82 -27.11
N THR A 803 -41.42 -25.03 -27.67
CA THR A 803 -41.44 -26.31 -26.98
C THR A 803 -40.07 -26.98 -27.09
N ASP A 804 -39.77 -27.94 -26.20
CA ASP A 804 -38.49 -28.68 -26.25
C ASP A 804 -38.35 -29.55 -27.51
N ASP A 805 -39.48 -30.10 -28.00
CA ASP A 805 -39.55 -30.94 -29.19
C ASP A 805 -40.63 -30.42 -30.16
N PHE A 806 -40.38 -30.53 -31.48
CA PHE A 806 -41.36 -30.26 -32.54
C PHE A 806 -42.50 -31.29 -32.48
N GLY A 807 -43.52 -31.04 -31.66
CA GLY A 807 -44.67 -31.93 -31.48
C GLY A 807 -45.32 -31.88 -30.08
N SER A 808 -44.63 -31.32 -29.08
CA SER A 808 -45.25 -31.07 -27.77
C SER A 808 -46.24 -29.91 -27.87
N LEU A 809 -47.44 -30.08 -27.30
CA LEU A 809 -48.49 -29.05 -27.26
C LEU A 809 -48.26 -27.97 -26.17
N ILE A 810 -47.30 -28.18 -25.27
CA ILE A 810 -47.09 -27.33 -24.09
C ILE A 810 -45.77 -26.55 -24.23
N PRO A 811 -45.83 -25.20 -24.37
CA PRO A 811 -44.63 -24.37 -24.45
C PRO A 811 -43.87 -24.32 -23.12
N LYS A 812 -42.54 -24.26 -23.21
CA LYS A 812 -41.62 -24.28 -22.07
C LYS A 812 -40.65 -23.11 -22.05
N PHE A 813 -40.34 -22.53 -23.21
CA PHE A 813 -39.38 -21.42 -23.31
C PHE A 813 -39.97 -20.22 -24.04
N ILE A 814 -39.60 -19.03 -23.58
CA ILE A 814 -39.82 -17.75 -24.25
C ILE A 814 -38.75 -17.58 -25.32
N GLN A 815 -39.14 -17.23 -26.54
CA GLN A 815 -38.23 -17.01 -27.65
C GLN A 815 -37.77 -15.55 -27.70
N PHE A 816 -36.45 -15.32 -27.71
CA PHE A 816 -35.87 -14.03 -28.03
C PHE A 816 -35.46 -13.96 -29.49
N PHE A 817 -35.50 -12.73 -30.02
CA PHE A 817 -35.11 -12.42 -31.39
C PHE A 817 -34.05 -11.33 -31.39
N ARG A 818 -33.01 -11.51 -32.20
CA ARG A 818 -31.97 -10.51 -32.44
C ARG A 818 -32.40 -9.59 -33.57
N ASN A 819 -32.20 -8.28 -33.41
CA ASN A 819 -32.42 -7.30 -34.48
C ASN A 819 -31.26 -7.31 -35.52
N SER A 820 -30.83 -8.48 -35.98
CA SER A 820 -29.67 -8.65 -36.87
C SER A 820 -30.04 -8.54 -38.35
N TYR A 821 -29.05 -8.56 -39.23
CA TYR A 821 -29.27 -8.54 -40.69
C TYR A 821 -29.96 -9.82 -41.20
N ASN A 822 -30.70 -9.68 -42.31
CA ASN A 822 -31.38 -10.78 -43.01
C ASN A 822 -30.40 -11.67 -43.79
N ILE A 823 -30.78 -12.92 -44.04
CA ILE A 823 -29.98 -13.91 -44.76
C ILE A 823 -29.50 -13.33 -46.12
N GLY A 824 -28.21 -13.45 -46.42
CA GLY A 824 -27.61 -12.94 -47.66
C GLY A 824 -27.36 -11.42 -47.69
N LYS A 825 -27.63 -10.71 -46.59
CA LYS A 825 -27.29 -9.29 -46.38
C LYS A 825 -26.12 -9.14 -45.41
N GLY A 826 -25.82 -7.91 -44.99
CA GLY A 826 -24.79 -7.65 -43.96
C GLY A 826 -23.35 -7.69 -44.48
N TRP A 827 -23.15 -7.32 -45.75
CA TRP A 827 -21.83 -7.15 -46.34
C TRP A 827 -21.27 -5.74 -46.05
N ILE A 828 -19.96 -5.66 -45.82
CA ILE A 828 -19.19 -4.42 -45.78
C ILE A 828 -18.34 -4.42 -47.04
N PHE A 829 -18.40 -3.35 -47.84
CA PHE A 829 -17.60 -3.21 -49.05
C PHE A 829 -16.54 -2.11 -48.91
N LYS A 830 -15.38 -2.31 -49.56
CA LYS A 830 -14.27 -1.35 -49.59
C LYS A 830 -13.94 -0.98 -51.03
N GLU A 831 -13.76 0.32 -51.28
CA GLU A 831 -13.51 0.95 -52.60
C GLU A 831 -14.68 0.96 -53.59
N LYS A 832 -15.41 -0.15 -53.70
CA LYS A 832 -16.61 -0.28 -54.53
C LYS A 832 -17.84 -0.50 -53.64
N ASP A 833 -18.98 -0.08 -54.11
CA ASP A 833 -20.29 -0.15 -53.46
C ASP A 833 -21.02 -1.46 -53.75
N GLU A 834 -22.08 -1.74 -52.98
CA GLU A 834 -22.87 -2.98 -53.09
C GLU A 834 -23.40 -3.20 -54.51
N GLU A 835 -23.85 -2.13 -55.19
CA GLU A 835 -24.38 -2.18 -56.56
C GLU A 835 -23.34 -2.70 -57.56
N TYR A 836 -22.08 -2.31 -57.43
CA TYR A 836 -21.00 -2.82 -58.27
C TYR A 836 -20.78 -4.32 -58.09
N HIS A 837 -20.84 -4.82 -56.86
CA HIS A 837 -20.60 -6.23 -56.56
C HIS A 837 -21.78 -7.13 -56.97
N LEU A 838 -23.02 -6.66 -56.81
CA LEU A 838 -24.23 -7.39 -57.23
C LEU A 838 -24.36 -7.57 -58.74
N GLN A 839 -23.68 -6.75 -59.56
CA GLN A 839 -23.62 -6.91 -61.01
C GLN A 839 -22.63 -8.00 -61.47
N ARG A 840 -21.91 -8.65 -60.55
CA ARG A 840 -20.87 -9.64 -60.88
C ARG A 840 -21.27 -11.05 -60.50
N ASP A 841 -21.24 -11.95 -61.47
CA ASP A 841 -21.62 -13.36 -61.30
C ASP A 841 -20.81 -14.07 -60.20
N TYR A 842 -19.51 -13.77 -60.08
CA TYR A 842 -18.65 -14.36 -59.04
C TYR A 842 -19.13 -14.04 -57.62
N PHE A 843 -19.60 -12.81 -57.39
CA PHE A 843 -20.06 -12.36 -56.07
C PHE A 843 -21.46 -12.91 -55.78
N ASN A 844 -22.35 -12.95 -56.78
CA ASN A 844 -23.68 -13.54 -56.64
C ASN A 844 -23.61 -15.04 -56.29
N ASN A 845 -22.70 -15.79 -56.92
CA ASN A 845 -22.46 -17.20 -56.60
C ASN A 845 -21.91 -17.37 -55.17
N LEU A 846 -20.93 -16.54 -54.76
CA LEU A 846 -20.43 -16.55 -53.39
C LEU A 846 -21.53 -16.21 -52.37
N ASN A 847 -22.30 -15.13 -52.61
CA ASN A 847 -23.35 -14.68 -51.71
C ASN A 847 -24.45 -15.74 -51.54
N GLU A 848 -24.76 -16.49 -52.61
CA GLU A 848 -25.69 -17.60 -52.54
C GLU A 848 -25.20 -18.71 -51.58
N LYS A 849 -23.90 -19.04 -51.61
CA LYS A 849 -23.30 -20.02 -50.69
C LYS A 849 -23.23 -19.49 -49.26
N VAL A 850 -22.79 -18.24 -49.06
CA VAL A 850 -22.69 -17.62 -47.73
C VAL A 850 -24.07 -17.38 -47.10
N SER A 851 -25.13 -17.27 -47.91
CA SER A 851 -26.51 -17.25 -47.41
C SER A 851 -26.89 -18.56 -46.69
N VAL A 852 -26.31 -19.71 -47.07
CA VAL A 852 -26.48 -20.99 -46.34
C VAL A 852 -25.87 -20.88 -44.94
N PHE A 853 -24.70 -20.26 -44.82
CA PHE A 853 -24.05 -20.01 -43.53
C PHE A 853 -24.88 -19.05 -42.66
N ASP A 854 -25.37 -17.95 -43.23
CA ASP A 854 -26.25 -17.02 -42.50
C ASP A 854 -27.54 -17.71 -42.02
N ALA A 855 -28.09 -18.63 -42.82
CA ALA A 855 -29.26 -19.44 -42.47
C ALA A 855 -28.98 -20.39 -41.29
N GLN A 856 -27.86 -21.12 -41.34
CA GLN A 856 -27.43 -22.00 -40.24
C GLN A 856 -27.20 -21.20 -38.96
N LEU A 857 -26.52 -20.05 -39.06
CA LEU A 857 -26.28 -19.17 -37.92
C LEU A 857 -27.58 -18.65 -37.30
N LYS A 858 -28.56 -18.26 -38.14
CA LYS A 858 -29.88 -17.84 -37.66
C LYS A 858 -30.61 -19.00 -36.96
N GLN A 859 -30.47 -20.23 -37.47
CA GLN A 859 -31.05 -21.41 -36.84
C GLN A 859 -30.42 -21.70 -35.46
N ASP A 860 -29.10 -21.62 -35.35
CA ASP A 860 -28.38 -21.79 -34.09
C ASP A 860 -28.78 -20.73 -33.06
N GLU A 861 -28.99 -19.48 -33.50
CA GLU A 861 -29.53 -18.40 -32.68
C GLU A 861 -30.94 -18.71 -32.19
N LEU A 862 -31.84 -19.18 -33.05
CA LEU A 862 -33.21 -19.54 -32.66
C LEU A 862 -33.23 -20.63 -31.57
N TYR A 863 -32.36 -21.64 -31.67
CA TYR A 863 -32.24 -22.67 -30.65
C TYR A 863 -31.66 -22.13 -29.33
N ALA A 864 -30.66 -21.25 -29.40
CA ALA A 864 -29.94 -20.76 -28.22
C ALA A 864 -30.61 -19.59 -27.50
N ASP A 865 -31.38 -18.76 -28.21
CA ASP A 865 -31.91 -17.49 -27.71
C ASP A 865 -33.26 -17.68 -27.00
N THR A 866 -33.28 -18.55 -25.99
CA THR A 866 -34.50 -18.99 -25.31
C THR A 866 -34.37 -18.79 -23.79
N PHE A 867 -35.51 -18.62 -23.09
CA PHE A 867 -35.52 -18.50 -21.62
C PHE A 867 -36.69 -19.27 -20.99
N PRO A 868 -36.50 -19.97 -19.86
CA PRO A 868 -37.57 -20.77 -19.24
C PRO A 868 -38.82 -19.93 -18.90
N LEU A 869 -39.99 -20.39 -19.36
CA LEU A 869 -41.28 -19.70 -19.17
C LEU A 869 -41.62 -19.48 -17.68
N ASP A 870 -41.35 -20.48 -16.85
CA ASP A 870 -41.56 -20.41 -15.40
C ASP A 870 -40.45 -19.67 -14.63
N GLY A 871 -39.38 -19.26 -15.32
CA GLY A 871 -38.20 -18.67 -14.71
C GLY A 871 -37.24 -19.66 -14.05
N ILE A 872 -36.13 -19.12 -13.59
CA ILE A 872 -35.01 -19.85 -12.99
C ILE A 872 -35.08 -19.68 -11.47
N ASP A 873 -35.02 -20.80 -10.72
CA ASP A 873 -34.92 -20.78 -9.26
C ASP A 873 -33.49 -21.11 -8.84
N LEU A 874 -32.91 -20.25 -8.01
CA LEU A 874 -31.54 -20.37 -7.52
C LEU A 874 -31.55 -20.69 -6.02
N ASP A 875 -32.18 -21.81 -5.67
CA ASP A 875 -32.40 -22.23 -4.27
C ASP A 875 -31.14 -22.79 -3.58
N LYS A 876 -30.09 -23.04 -4.36
CA LYS A 876 -28.76 -23.49 -3.90
C LYS A 876 -27.68 -22.61 -4.53
N PRO A 877 -26.47 -22.56 -3.94
CA PRO A 877 -25.34 -21.91 -4.57
C PRO A 877 -25.05 -22.56 -5.92
N THR A 878 -24.74 -21.74 -6.92
CA THR A 878 -24.39 -22.24 -8.26
C THR A 878 -22.91 -22.54 -8.31
N GLU A 879 -22.54 -23.77 -8.67
CA GLU A 879 -21.15 -24.17 -8.91
C GLU A 879 -20.63 -23.61 -10.25
N GLU A 880 -21.49 -23.59 -11.27
CA GLU A 880 -21.21 -22.97 -12.58
C GLU A 880 -22.18 -21.81 -12.87
N PRO A 881 -21.71 -20.71 -13.50
CA PRO A 881 -22.56 -19.59 -13.87
C PRO A 881 -23.67 -19.98 -14.86
N VAL A 882 -24.92 -19.59 -14.56
CA VAL A 882 -26.08 -19.90 -15.40
C VAL A 882 -26.22 -18.83 -16.49
N LEU A 883 -26.21 -19.23 -17.77
CA LEU A 883 -26.36 -18.32 -18.91
C LEU A 883 -27.78 -17.72 -18.95
N LEU A 884 -27.88 -16.40 -18.96
CA LEU A 884 -29.14 -15.68 -19.12
C LEU A 884 -29.35 -15.14 -20.53
N LEU A 885 -28.32 -14.52 -21.14
CA LEU A 885 -28.39 -14.00 -22.51
C LEU A 885 -27.05 -14.22 -23.24
N LYS A 886 -27.10 -14.85 -24.41
CA LYS A 886 -25.92 -15.11 -25.25
C LYS A 886 -25.51 -13.88 -26.07
N GLY A 887 -24.22 -13.61 -26.20
CA GLY A 887 -23.66 -12.55 -27.06
C GLY A 887 -23.87 -12.83 -28.55
N GLY A 888 -23.72 -11.80 -29.39
CA GLY A 888 -23.79 -11.92 -30.86
C GLY A 888 -22.49 -12.46 -31.45
N LYS A 889 -22.60 -13.32 -32.47
CA LYS A 889 -21.43 -13.86 -33.17
C LYS A 889 -20.71 -12.78 -33.99
N GLY A 890 -19.39 -12.82 -34.01
CA GLY A 890 -18.55 -11.94 -34.83
C GLY A 890 -18.75 -12.13 -36.33
N GLY A 891 -18.49 -11.08 -37.11
CA GLY A 891 -18.57 -11.11 -38.57
C GLY A 891 -17.25 -11.55 -39.22
N LEU A 892 -17.33 -12.30 -40.32
CA LEU A 892 -16.17 -12.81 -41.05
C LEU A 892 -15.38 -11.69 -41.76
N GLY A 893 -14.05 -11.70 -41.64
CA GLY A 893 -13.11 -10.85 -42.35
C GLY A 893 -12.94 -11.25 -43.82
N ASN A 894 -12.22 -10.45 -44.60
CA ASN A 894 -12.10 -10.70 -46.04
C ASN A 894 -11.22 -11.92 -46.40
N MET A 895 -10.48 -12.49 -45.45
CA MET A 895 -9.65 -13.67 -45.65
C MET A 895 -10.48 -14.93 -46.00
N HIS A 896 -11.69 -15.07 -45.45
CA HIS A 896 -12.60 -16.20 -45.70
C HIS A 896 -13.21 -16.23 -47.11
N PHE A 897 -13.04 -15.17 -47.88
CA PHE A 897 -13.62 -15.04 -49.22
C PHE A 897 -12.57 -15.13 -50.34
N LEU A 898 -11.34 -15.52 -50.00
CA LEU A 898 -10.28 -15.82 -50.96
C LEU A 898 -10.54 -17.19 -51.60
N THR A 899 -10.81 -17.21 -52.90
CA THR A 899 -11.12 -18.44 -53.66
C THR A 899 -10.37 -18.42 -55.01
N PRO A 900 -10.33 -19.55 -55.77
CA PRO A 900 -9.77 -19.55 -57.12
C PRO A 900 -10.32 -18.44 -58.02
N ASP A 901 -11.62 -18.18 -57.92
CA ASP A 901 -12.37 -17.17 -58.71
C ASP A 901 -12.27 -15.76 -58.13
N ILE A 902 -11.98 -15.63 -56.83
CA ILE A 902 -11.93 -14.35 -56.09
C ILE A 902 -10.58 -14.22 -55.40
N ARG A 903 -9.60 -13.65 -56.11
CA ARG A 903 -8.24 -13.46 -55.60
C ARG A 903 -8.03 -12.18 -54.78
N ASN A 904 -9.00 -11.25 -54.83
CA ASN A 904 -8.92 -9.95 -54.15
C ASN A 904 -10.29 -9.57 -53.53
N PRO A 905 -10.72 -10.26 -52.46
CA PRO A 905 -12.01 -10.02 -51.82
C PRO A 905 -12.02 -8.67 -51.10
N ARG A 906 -12.75 -7.70 -51.66
CA ARG A 906 -12.88 -6.34 -51.10
C ARG A 906 -14.12 -6.15 -50.24
N PHE A 907 -14.56 -7.23 -49.60
CA PHE A 907 -15.76 -7.26 -48.78
C PHE A 907 -15.60 -8.18 -47.57
N SER A 908 -16.32 -7.88 -46.49
CA SER A 908 -16.37 -8.64 -45.23
C SER A 908 -17.82 -8.69 -44.70
N LYS A 909 -18.07 -9.40 -43.59
CA LYS A 909 -19.40 -9.50 -42.96
C LYS A 909 -19.49 -8.69 -41.67
N ILE A 910 -20.66 -8.09 -41.43
CA ILE A 910 -20.98 -7.47 -40.13
C ILE A 910 -21.26 -8.55 -39.06
N GLY A 911 -20.98 -8.25 -37.80
CA GLY A 911 -21.32 -9.15 -36.70
C GLY A 911 -22.81 -9.13 -36.35
N ARG A 912 -23.29 -10.21 -35.71
CA ARG A 912 -24.67 -10.38 -35.24
C ARG A 912 -24.93 -9.51 -34.03
N ASN A 913 -26.15 -8.97 -33.89
CA ASN A 913 -26.54 -8.18 -32.74
C ASN A 913 -26.71 -9.03 -31.47
N GLY A 914 -26.54 -8.41 -30.31
CA GLY A 914 -26.82 -9.03 -29.01
C GLY A 914 -28.33 -9.07 -28.71
N LEU A 915 -28.69 -9.78 -27.64
CA LEU A 915 -30.04 -9.87 -27.11
C LEU A 915 -30.30 -8.77 -26.09
N GLU A 916 -31.56 -8.38 -25.95
CA GLU A 916 -32.00 -7.48 -24.90
C GLU A 916 -33.32 -7.97 -24.29
N GLY A 917 -33.43 -7.91 -22.97
CA GLY A 917 -34.62 -8.33 -22.24
C GLY A 917 -34.71 -7.70 -20.85
N ASN A 918 -35.91 -7.74 -20.25
CA ASN A 918 -36.14 -7.27 -18.89
C ASN A 918 -36.52 -8.45 -17.99
N PHE A 919 -35.99 -8.45 -16.77
CA PHE A 919 -36.13 -9.57 -15.85
C PHE A 919 -36.43 -9.08 -14.43
N ILE A 920 -37.26 -9.83 -13.72
CA ILE A 920 -37.63 -9.64 -12.32
C ILE A 920 -36.83 -10.63 -11.48
N PHE A 921 -36.05 -10.11 -10.56
CA PHE A 921 -35.31 -10.85 -9.54
C PHE A 921 -36.06 -10.74 -8.21
N GLU A 922 -36.40 -11.87 -7.62
CA GLU A 922 -37.23 -11.96 -6.41
C GLU A 922 -36.59 -12.91 -5.39
N LEU A 923 -36.28 -12.43 -4.18
CA LEU A 923 -35.63 -13.22 -3.13
C LEU A 923 -36.67 -13.89 -2.22
N LYS A 924 -36.72 -15.23 -2.21
CA LYS A 924 -37.75 -16.00 -1.50
C LYS A 924 -37.46 -16.27 0.00
N LEU A 925 -36.25 -16.07 0.52
CA LEU A 925 -35.86 -16.41 1.92
C LEU A 925 -35.85 -15.20 2.88
N LEU A 926 -36.35 -15.37 4.12
CA LEU A 926 -36.28 -14.36 5.19
C LEU A 926 -35.95 -15.00 6.56
N ALA A 927 -34.72 -14.73 7.02
CA ALA A 927 -34.13 -15.05 8.34
C ALA A 927 -34.05 -16.54 8.74
N ASP A 928 -33.01 -16.91 9.49
CA ASP A 928 -32.83 -18.28 9.97
C ASP A 928 -33.86 -18.63 11.07
N LEU A 929 -34.24 -17.67 11.94
CA LEU A 929 -35.27 -17.82 12.98
C LEU A 929 -36.23 -16.62 13.07
N GLY A 930 -37.48 -16.87 13.47
CA GLY A 930 -38.46 -15.85 13.80
C GLY A 930 -38.85 -15.82 15.29
N LEU A 931 -38.82 -14.65 15.94
CA LEU A 931 -39.30 -14.45 17.32
C LEU A 931 -40.81 -14.18 17.33
N VAL A 932 -41.60 -15.04 17.97
CA VAL A 932 -43.05 -14.91 18.06
C VAL A 932 -43.49 -14.85 19.52
N GLY A 933 -44.40 -13.95 19.86
CA GLY A 933 -44.91 -13.83 21.23
C GLY A 933 -45.94 -12.73 21.37
N LEU A 934 -46.71 -12.76 22.46
CA LEU A 934 -47.71 -11.75 22.76
C LEU A 934 -47.08 -10.35 22.94
N PRO A 935 -47.87 -9.26 22.83
CA PRO A 935 -47.42 -7.93 23.19
C PRO A 935 -46.80 -7.90 24.61
N ASN A 936 -45.72 -7.14 24.81
CA ASN A 936 -45.01 -7.02 26.09
C ASN A 936 -44.37 -8.31 26.68
N ALA A 937 -44.32 -9.40 25.89
CA ALA A 937 -43.62 -10.64 26.26
C ALA A 937 -42.08 -10.53 26.32
N GLY A 938 -41.51 -9.37 25.95
CA GLY A 938 -40.07 -9.11 26.04
C GLY A 938 -39.25 -9.39 24.77
N LYS A 939 -39.88 -9.59 23.61
CA LYS A 939 -39.23 -9.91 22.31
C LYS A 939 -38.08 -8.96 21.94
N SER A 940 -38.34 -7.66 21.85
CA SER A 940 -37.32 -6.68 21.46
C SER A 940 -36.25 -6.46 22.54
N THR A 941 -36.55 -6.78 23.80
CA THR A 941 -35.56 -6.81 24.90
C THR A 941 -34.65 -8.03 24.77
N LEU A 942 -35.21 -9.20 24.43
CA LEU A 942 -34.45 -10.41 24.15
C LEU A 942 -33.54 -10.22 22.94
N LEU A 943 -34.05 -9.66 21.84
CA LEU A 943 -33.25 -9.40 20.63
C LEU A 943 -32.04 -8.50 20.92
N ARG A 944 -32.17 -7.50 21.80
CA ARG A 944 -31.05 -6.65 22.26
C ARG A 944 -30.04 -7.39 23.11
N ALA A 945 -30.48 -8.34 23.91
CA ALA A 945 -29.59 -9.09 24.79
C ALA A 945 -28.75 -10.11 23.99
N ILE A 946 -29.33 -10.70 22.94
CA ILE A 946 -28.68 -11.75 22.13
C ILE A 946 -27.92 -11.22 20.91
N SER A 947 -28.22 -10.01 20.41
CA SER A 947 -27.59 -9.42 19.22
C SER A 947 -26.95 -8.05 19.51
N ASN A 948 -25.92 -7.68 18.74
CA ASN A 948 -25.29 -6.35 18.82
C ASN A 948 -26.16 -5.21 18.21
N ALA A 949 -27.37 -5.52 17.74
CA ALA A 949 -28.27 -4.52 17.16
C ALA A 949 -28.89 -3.64 18.25
N LYS A 950 -28.96 -2.32 18.01
CA LYS A 950 -29.72 -1.35 18.83
C LYS A 950 -31.06 -1.02 18.16
N PRO A 951 -32.15 -1.78 18.38
CA PRO A 951 -33.50 -1.29 18.08
C PRO A 951 -33.74 0.02 18.86
N ARG A 952 -34.66 0.89 18.42
CA ARG A 952 -35.16 2.02 19.22
C ARG A 952 -36.41 1.54 19.98
N VAL A 953 -36.48 1.71 21.32
CA VAL A 953 -37.75 1.47 22.05
C VAL A 953 -38.59 2.73 21.89
N GLY A 954 -39.67 2.65 21.14
CA GLY A 954 -40.75 3.65 21.17
C GLY A 954 -41.86 3.16 22.09
N HIS A 955 -42.34 4.00 22.98
CA HIS A 955 -43.51 3.72 23.81
C HIS A 955 -44.80 3.98 23.02
N TRP A 956 -45.16 3.10 22.08
CA TRP A 956 -46.48 3.10 21.45
C TRP A 956 -46.88 1.68 21.05
N GLU A 957 -48.03 1.21 21.53
CA GLU A 957 -48.71 0.04 20.97
C GLU A 957 -48.93 0.31 19.46
N PHE A 958 -48.66 -0.69 18.60
CA PHE A 958 -48.83 -0.66 17.13
C PHE A 958 -47.73 -0.02 16.25
N THR A 959 -46.44 -0.12 16.57
CA THR A 959 -45.39 0.35 15.63
C THR A 959 -44.26 -0.66 15.39
N THR A 960 -44.42 -1.50 14.36
CA THR A 960 -43.35 -1.92 13.44
C THR A 960 -43.97 -2.65 12.24
N LEU A 961 -44.17 -1.92 11.12
CA LEU A 961 -44.64 -2.49 9.85
C LEU A 961 -43.51 -3.15 9.03
N GLN A 962 -42.30 -3.22 9.57
CA GLN A 962 -41.13 -3.90 8.99
C GLN A 962 -40.41 -4.72 10.07
N PRO A 963 -40.12 -6.02 9.83
CA PRO A 963 -39.46 -6.88 10.81
C PRO A 963 -38.02 -6.39 11.08
N ILE A 964 -37.63 -6.35 12.36
CA ILE A 964 -36.28 -5.97 12.78
C ILE A 964 -35.41 -7.22 12.77
N ILE A 965 -34.35 -7.23 11.95
CA ILE A 965 -33.40 -8.34 11.85
C ILE A 965 -32.21 -8.08 12.78
N GLY A 966 -31.88 -9.03 13.63
CA GLY A 966 -30.66 -9.07 14.43
C GLY A 966 -29.76 -10.22 14.01
N THR A 967 -28.48 -9.94 13.81
CA THR A 967 -27.46 -10.96 13.54
C THR A 967 -26.80 -11.38 14.85
N ILE A 968 -26.75 -12.69 15.12
CA ILE A 968 -26.16 -13.26 16.33
C ILE A 968 -24.82 -13.89 15.96
N PRO A 969 -23.69 -13.34 16.45
CA PRO A 969 -22.38 -13.96 16.28
C PRO A 969 -22.26 -15.21 17.15
N LEU A 970 -21.73 -16.29 16.57
CA LEU A 970 -21.28 -17.49 17.30
C LEU A 970 -19.76 -17.39 17.56
N ARG A 971 -19.13 -18.46 18.05
CA ARG A 971 -17.67 -18.52 18.25
C ARG A 971 -16.93 -18.20 16.93
N ILE A 972 -15.65 -17.82 17.01
CA ILE A 972 -14.82 -17.35 15.88
C ILE A 972 -14.80 -18.32 14.69
N ASP A 973 -15.05 -19.61 14.95
CA ASP A 973 -15.08 -20.73 14.02
C ASP A 973 -16.46 -21.07 13.44
N GLN A 974 -17.54 -20.37 13.81
CA GLN A 974 -18.91 -20.70 13.39
C GLN A 974 -19.64 -19.52 12.72
N PRO A 975 -20.38 -19.76 11.61
CA PRO A 975 -21.05 -18.70 10.87
C PRO A 975 -22.25 -18.11 11.66
N PRO A 976 -22.40 -16.77 11.72
CA PRO A 976 -23.48 -16.13 12.45
C PRO A 976 -24.84 -16.42 11.83
N PHE A 977 -25.90 -16.49 12.65
CA PHE A 977 -27.27 -16.68 12.18
C PHE A 977 -28.14 -15.44 12.42
N THR A 978 -29.22 -15.33 11.66
CA THR A 978 -30.12 -14.18 11.62
C THR A 978 -31.45 -14.47 12.30
N VAL A 979 -31.91 -13.52 13.11
CA VAL A 979 -33.18 -13.63 13.85
C VAL A 979 -34.04 -12.41 13.54
N ALA A 980 -35.29 -12.62 13.15
CA ALA A 980 -36.25 -11.55 12.90
C ALA A 980 -37.25 -11.39 14.06
N ASP A 981 -37.46 -10.17 14.55
CA ASP A 981 -38.56 -9.83 15.48
C ASP A 981 -39.86 -9.71 14.69
N ILE A 982 -40.80 -10.62 14.96
CA ILE A 982 -42.11 -10.66 14.33
C ILE A 982 -43.07 -9.90 15.26
N PRO A 983 -43.64 -8.74 14.82
CA PRO A 983 -44.75 -8.06 15.48
C PRO A 983 -45.77 -9.00 16.14
N GLY A 984 -46.18 -8.64 17.37
CA GLY A 984 -46.95 -9.51 18.26
C GLY A 984 -48.28 -9.96 17.66
N ILE A 985 -48.50 -11.26 17.66
CA ILE A 985 -49.76 -11.87 17.24
C ILE A 985 -50.82 -11.54 18.29
N VAL A 986 -51.89 -10.87 17.87
CA VAL A 986 -53.10 -10.62 18.67
C VAL A 986 -54.19 -11.62 18.27
N LYS A 987 -55.11 -11.89 19.20
CA LYS A 987 -56.21 -12.83 19.01
C LYS A 987 -57.04 -12.48 17.75
N GLY A 988 -57.12 -13.37 16.76
CA GLY A 988 -57.89 -13.20 15.51
C GLY A 988 -57.08 -12.92 14.23
N ALA A 989 -55.76 -13.13 14.21
CA ALA A 989 -54.90 -12.87 13.03
C ALA A 989 -55.22 -13.77 11.83
N LYS A 990 -55.82 -14.94 12.07
CA LYS A 990 -56.24 -15.92 11.05
C LYS A 990 -57.36 -15.44 10.11
N MET A 991 -58.15 -14.42 10.50
CA MET A 991 -59.38 -14.01 9.80
C MET A 991 -59.23 -12.75 8.90
N ASN A 992 -58.01 -12.41 8.50
CA ASN A 992 -57.71 -11.35 7.53
C ASN A 992 -58.16 -9.91 7.91
N LYS A 993 -58.44 -9.63 9.19
CA LYS A 993 -58.61 -8.26 9.70
C LYS A 993 -57.24 -7.63 9.94
N GLY A 994 -56.81 -6.77 9.02
CA GLY A 994 -55.57 -5.99 9.11
C GLY A 994 -54.35 -6.69 8.53
N MET A 995 -54.16 -6.62 7.19
CA MET A 995 -52.94 -7.02 6.46
C MET A 995 -52.25 -8.34 6.89
N GLY A 996 -52.98 -9.31 7.45
CA GLY A 996 -52.41 -10.49 8.11
C GLY A 996 -51.69 -11.48 7.19
N LEU A 997 -52.17 -11.65 5.95
CA LEU A 997 -51.56 -12.60 4.99
C LEU A 997 -50.15 -12.22 4.54
N ASN A 998 -49.85 -10.93 4.37
CA ASN A 998 -48.50 -10.46 4.03
C ASN A 998 -47.51 -10.67 5.17
N PHE A 999 -48.02 -10.64 6.41
CA PHE A 999 -47.21 -10.80 7.61
C PHE A 999 -46.92 -12.27 7.92
N LEU A 1000 -47.92 -13.14 7.75
CA LEU A 1000 -47.82 -14.59 7.90
C LEU A 1000 -46.87 -15.25 6.88
N ARG A 1001 -46.70 -14.66 5.69
CA ARG A 1001 -45.68 -15.07 4.69
C ARG A 1001 -44.25 -14.95 5.22
N HIS A 1002 -43.97 -14.04 6.15
CA HIS A 1002 -42.63 -13.93 6.76
C HIS A 1002 -42.34 -15.09 7.73
N ILE A 1003 -43.37 -15.65 8.36
CA ILE A 1003 -43.26 -16.80 9.28
C ILE A 1003 -43.01 -18.09 8.48
N GLU A 1004 -43.62 -18.22 7.30
CA GLU A 1004 -43.34 -19.33 6.38
C GLU A 1004 -41.86 -19.36 5.93
N ARG A 1005 -41.22 -18.19 5.84
CA ARG A 1005 -39.87 -17.98 5.30
C ARG A 1005 -38.71 -18.22 6.29
N SER A 1006 -38.98 -18.48 7.58
CA SER A 1006 -37.94 -18.78 8.58
C SER A 1006 -37.59 -20.28 8.69
N GLY A 1007 -36.33 -20.62 8.92
CA GLY A 1007 -35.88 -22.01 9.13
C GLY A 1007 -36.39 -22.63 10.43
N GLY A 1008 -36.53 -21.83 11.50
CA GLY A 1008 -37.11 -22.22 12.78
C GLY A 1008 -37.92 -21.10 13.46
N LEU A 1009 -38.56 -21.41 14.58
CA LEU A 1009 -39.42 -20.49 15.35
C LEU A 1009 -39.03 -20.47 16.83
N VAL A 1010 -39.04 -19.27 17.41
CA VAL A 1010 -38.75 -19.06 18.83
C VAL A 1010 -39.92 -18.36 19.50
N PHE A 1011 -40.63 -19.08 20.37
CA PHE A 1011 -41.71 -18.54 21.17
C PHE A 1011 -41.18 -17.80 22.39
N VAL A 1012 -41.58 -16.54 22.55
CA VAL A 1012 -41.18 -15.67 23.66
C VAL A 1012 -42.35 -15.51 24.61
N VAL A 1013 -42.24 -16.08 25.81
CA VAL A 1013 -43.30 -16.10 26.84
C VAL A 1013 -42.80 -15.39 28.10
N SER A 1014 -43.61 -14.51 28.70
CA SER A 1014 -43.20 -13.71 29.86
C SER A 1014 -43.63 -14.37 31.19
N LEU A 1015 -42.69 -14.71 32.06
CA LEU A 1015 -42.96 -15.29 33.39
C LEU A 1015 -43.64 -14.30 34.37
N GLY A 1016 -43.63 -13.01 34.04
CA GLY A 1016 -44.41 -11.99 34.74
C GLY A 1016 -45.91 -11.97 34.38
N SER A 1017 -46.35 -12.80 33.42
CA SER A 1017 -47.77 -12.96 33.08
C SER A 1017 -48.54 -13.69 34.19
N SER A 1018 -49.86 -13.54 34.22
CA SER A 1018 -50.72 -14.27 35.18
C SER A 1018 -50.68 -15.77 34.95
N ASP A 1019 -50.68 -16.21 33.68
CA ASP A 1019 -50.60 -17.62 33.27
C ASP A 1019 -49.74 -17.81 31.99
N PRO A 1020 -48.45 -18.14 32.14
CA PRO A 1020 -47.56 -18.39 31.01
C PRO A 1020 -47.91 -19.61 30.15
N VAL A 1021 -48.67 -20.58 30.71
CA VAL A 1021 -49.08 -21.79 29.97
C VAL A 1021 -50.24 -21.47 29.04
N ASP A 1022 -51.15 -20.59 29.44
CA ASP A 1022 -52.22 -20.09 28.56
C ASP A 1022 -51.66 -19.22 27.42
N ASP A 1023 -50.68 -18.37 27.73
CA ASP A 1023 -50.02 -17.50 26.73
C ASP A 1023 -49.44 -18.30 25.55
N ILE A 1024 -48.79 -19.45 25.81
CA ILE A 1024 -48.24 -20.29 24.74
C ILE A 1024 -49.33 -21.04 23.95
N LYS A 1025 -50.40 -21.49 24.61
CA LYS A 1025 -51.54 -22.13 23.92
C LYS A 1025 -52.18 -21.20 22.91
N VAL A 1026 -52.39 -19.93 23.28
CA VAL A 1026 -52.89 -18.89 22.37
C VAL A 1026 -51.99 -18.71 21.15
N LEU A 1027 -50.66 -18.69 21.35
CA LEU A 1027 -49.71 -18.53 20.25
C LEU A 1027 -49.70 -19.73 19.29
N ILE A 1028 -49.89 -20.96 19.79
CA ILE A 1028 -49.98 -22.17 18.98
C ILE A 1028 -51.27 -22.16 18.14
N GLU A 1029 -52.41 -21.81 18.73
CA GLU A 1029 -53.71 -21.77 18.03
C GLU A 1029 -53.72 -20.75 16.87
N GLU A 1030 -53.12 -19.58 17.06
CA GLU A 1030 -53.10 -18.52 16.03
C GLU A 1030 -52.19 -18.84 14.84
N LEU A 1031 -51.15 -19.65 15.02
CA LEU A 1031 -50.19 -20.00 13.97
C LEU A 1031 -50.65 -21.14 13.05
N SER A 1032 -51.70 -21.90 13.40
CA SER A 1032 -52.22 -23.07 12.66
C SER A 1032 -51.23 -24.25 12.47
N GLU A 1033 -51.71 -25.49 12.56
CA GLU A 1033 -50.87 -26.71 12.49
C GLU A 1033 -50.06 -26.84 11.20
N GLU A 1034 -50.59 -26.40 10.05
CA GLU A 1034 -49.88 -26.47 8.76
C GLU A 1034 -48.59 -25.63 8.71
N ARG A 1035 -48.53 -24.52 9.45
CA ARG A 1035 -47.38 -23.60 9.44
C ARG A 1035 -46.27 -23.98 10.43
N LEU A 1036 -46.61 -24.83 11.41
CA LEU A 1036 -45.66 -25.39 12.38
C LEU A 1036 -45.00 -26.69 11.87
N LYS A 1037 -45.58 -27.31 10.84
CA LYS A 1037 -45.11 -28.59 10.30
C LYS A 1037 -43.72 -28.46 9.67
N GLY A 1038 -42.76 -29.24 10.18
CA GLY A 1038 -41.38 -29.29 9.67
C GLY A 1038 -40.45 -28.18 10.15
N LYS A 1039 -40.86 -27.35 11.12
CA LYS A 1039 -40.02 -26.30 11.72
C LYS A 1039 -39.50 -26.73 13.10
N ASN A 1040 -38.26 -26.36 13.41
CA ASN A 1040 -37.71 -26.48 14.76
C ASN A 1040 -38.28 -25.37 15.64
N VAL A 1041 -38.67 -25.72 16.87
CA VAL A 1041 -39.34 -24.80 17.80
C VAL A 1041 -38.58 -24.73 19.13
N LEU A 1042 -38.33 -23.51 19.62
CA LEU A 1042 -37.73 -23.21 20.92
C LEU A 1042 -38.64 -22.28 21.72
N VAL A 1043 -38.80 -22.53 23.03
CA VAL A 1043 -39.53 -21.65 23.94
C VAL A 1043 -38.55 -20.92 24.87
N VAL A 1044 -38.58 -19.59 24.86
CA VAL A 1044 -37.78 -18.71 25.72
C VAL A 1044 -38.70 -18.03 26.74
N ALA A 1045 -38.52 -18.39 28.00
CA ALA A 1045 -39.26 -17.83 29.13
C ALA A 1045 -38.54 -16.59 29.69
N THR A 1046 -39.02 -15.40 29.35
CA THR A 1046 -38.41 -14.12 29.73
C THR A 1046 -38.88 -13.62 31.10
N LYS A 1047 -38.16 -12.64 31.66
CA LYS A 1047 -38.43 -12.04 33.00
C LYS A 1047 -38.32 -13.06 34.14
N ALA A 1048 -37.34 -13.96 34.05
CA ALA A 1048 -37.05 -14.93 35.11
C ALA A 1048 -36.62 -14.28 36.44
N ASP A 1049 -36.25 -12.99 36.42
CA ASP A 1049 -35.86 -12.18 37.58
C ASP A 1049 -37.01 -11.75 38.50
N VAL A 1050 -38.27 -11.98 38.11
CA VAL A 1050 -39.45 -11.58 38.91
C VAL A 1050 -39.72 -12.58 40.04
N GLU A 1051 -40.08 -12.09 41.24
CA GLU A 1051 -40.47 -12.93 42.38
C GLU A 1051 -41.63 -13.88 42.03
N GLY A 1052 -41.51 -15.16 42.42
CA GLY A 1052 -42.50 -16.19 42.10
C GLY A 1052 -42.36 -16.83 40.70
N SER A 1053 -41.37 -16.44 39.90
CA SER A 1053 -41.13 -16.98 38.54
C SER A 1053 -40.78 -18.48 38.52
N LYS A 1054 -40.17 -19.01 39.59
CA LYS A 1054 -39.64 -20.38 39.64
C LYS A 1054 -40.73 -21.45 39.49
N GLN A 1055 -41.86 -21.29 40.15
CA GLN A 1055 -42.98 -22.25 40.04
C GLN A 1055 -43.63 -22.15 38.66
N LYS A 1056 -43.91 -20.93 38.19
CA LYS A 1056 -44.48 -20.69 36.85
C LYS A 1056 -43.62 -21.25 35.71
N PHE A 1057 -42.29 -21.20 35.85
CA PHE A 1057 -41.38 -21.79 34.87
C PHE A 1057 -41.43 -23.33 34.88
N LEU A 1058 -41.53 -23.97 36.06
CA LEU A 1058 -41.66 -25.42 36.15
C LEU A 1058 -42.96 -25.91 35.49
N ASP A 1059 -44.05 -25.18 35.67
CA ASP A 1059 -45.34 -25.48 35.06
C ASP A 1059 -45.27 -25.32 33.52
N LEU A 1060 -44.70 -24.22 33.03
CA LEU A 1060 -44.46 -23.99 31.60
C LEU A 1060 -43.53 -25.04 30.98
N LYS A 1061 -42.43 -25.38 31.67
CA LYS A 1061 -41.46 -26.37 31.20
C LYS A 1061 -42.11 -27.74 31.06
N SER A 1062 -42.90 -28.16 32.05
CA SER A 1062 -43.60 -29.45 32.02
C SER A 1062 -44.59 -29.54 30.85
N PHE A 1063 -45.28 -28.44 30.53
CA PHE A 1063 -46.18 -28.38 29.36
C PHE A 1063 -45.42 -28.43 28.02
N VAL A 1064 -44.32 -27.69 27.90
CA VAL A 1064 -43.54 -27.60 26.65
C VAL A 1064 -42.81 -28.93 26.35
N GLU A 1065 -42.34 -29.63 27.37
CA GLU A 1065 -41.69 -30.94 27.23
C GLU A 1065 -42.67 -32.01 26.72
N GLN A 1066 -43.97 -31.92 27.05
CA GLN A 1066 -45.00 -32.79 26.47
C GLN A 1066 -45.16 -32.60 24.95
N LEU A 1067 -44.80 -31.43 24.41
CA LEU A 1067 -44.81 -31.12 22.97
C LEU A 1067 -43.47 -31.45 22.27
N SER A 1068 -42.51 -32.07 22.98
CA SER A 1068 -41.15 -32.36 22.50
C SER A 1068 -40.35 -31.11 22.11
N TRP A 1069 -40.65 -29.95 22.71
CA TRP A 1069 -39.93 -28.69 22.48
C TRP A 1069 -38.98 -28.38 23.64
N LYS A 1070 -37.94 -27.58 23.37
CA LYS A 1070 -36.99 -27.13 24.38
C LYS A 1070 -37.47 -25.83 25.04
N CYS A 1071 -37.24 -25.68 26.35
CA CYS A 1071 -37.62 -24.49 27.11
C CYS A 1071 -36.43 -23.95 27.92
N VAL A 1072 -36.17 -22.64 27.84
CA VAL A 1072 -35.05 -21.98 28.55
C VAL A 1072 -35.51 -20.68 29.23
N PRO A 1073 -35.19 -20.46 30.52
CA PRO A 1073 -35.51 -19.22 31.22
C PRO A 1073 -34.39 -18.20 31.03
N CYS A 1074 -34.71 -16.92 30.86
CA CYS A 1074 -33.70 -15.86 30.81
C CYS A 1074 -34.21 -14.52 31.35
N SER A 1075 -33.27 -13.66 31.78
CA SER A 1075 -33.55 -12.24 32.00
C SER A 1075 -32.80 -11.39 30.97
N GLY A 1076 -33.54 -10.88 29.99
CA GLY A 1076 -32.97 -9.96 29.00
C GLY A 1076 -32.51 -8.63 29.59
N LYS A 1077 -33.08 -8.21 30.74
CA LYS A 1077 -32.72 -6.96 31.44
C LYS A 1077 -31.40 -7.12 32.21
N ASN A 1078 -31.24 -8.21 32.95
CA ASN A 1078 -30.04 -8.46 33.77
C ASN A 1078 -28.94 -9.24 33.03
N LYS A 1079 -29.20 -9.61 31.77
CA LYS A 1079 -28.34 -10.46 30.92
C LYS A 1079 -28.03 -11.84 31.53
N GLU A 1080 -28.97 -12.38 32.30
CA GLU A 1080 -28.83 -13.71 32.92
C GLU A 1080 -29.27 -14.81 31.95
N ASN A 1081 -28.47 -15.88 31.88
CA ASN A 1081 -28.69 -17.08 31.06
C ASN A 1081 -28.78 -16.86 29.53
N ILE A 1082 -28.26 -15.73 29.03
CA ILE A 1082 -28.33 -15.34 27.61
C ILE A 1082 -27.47 -16.24 26.70
N GLU A 1083 -26.30 -16.68 27.15
CA GLU A 1083 -25.44 -17.57 26.36
C GLU A 1083 -26.12 -18.92 26.09
N LYS A 1084 -26.85 -19.46 27.08
CA LYS A 1084 -27.61 -20.70 26.89
C LYS A 1084 -28.76 -20.53 25.89
N VAL A 1085 -29.39 -19.35 25.86
CA VAL A 1085 -30.40 -19.02 24.84
C VAL A 1085 -29.76 -18.98 23.45
N LYS A 1086 -28.58 -18.37 23.29
CA LYS A 1086 -27.88 -18.33 21.99
C LYS A 1086 -27.52 -19.72 21.47
N GLU A 1087 -27.00 -20.60 22.34
CA GLU A 1087 -26.69 -22.00 21.99
C GLU A 1087 -27.91 -22.74 21.46
N LEU A 1088 -29.03 -22.68 22.18
CA LEU A 1088 -30.26 -23.37 21.80
C LEU A 1088 -30.93 -22.75 20.55
N MET A 1089 -30.78 -21.45 20.34
CA MET A 1089 -31.23 -20.80 19.11
C MET A 1089 -30.39 -21.24 17.90
N ALA A 1090 -29.07 -21.38 18.05
CA ALA A 1090 -28.21 -21.88 16.98
C ALA A 1090 -28.50 -23.34 16.61
N GLU A 1091 -28.87 -24.16 17.59
CA GLU A 1091 -29.37 -25.52 17.34
C GLU A 1091 -30.72 -25.48 16.60
N CYS A 1092 -31.65 -24.64 17.06
CA CYS A 1092 -32.96 -24.48 16.43
C CYS A 1092 -32.87 -24.00 14.96
N SER A 1093 -31.87 -23.17 14.62
CA SER A 1093 -31.65 -22.70 13.25
C SER A 1093 -31.02 -23.74 12.31
N GLY A 1094 -30.65 -24.92 12.83
CA GLY A 1094 -30.01 -25.98 12.04
C GLY A 1094 -28.54 -25.69 11.69
N ARG A 1095 -27.85 -24.81 12.43
CA ARG A 1095 -26.44 -24.45 12.20
C ARG A 1095 -25.45 -25.12 13.16
N LEU A 1096 -25.95 -25.86 14.15
CA LEU A 1096 -25.17 -26.74 15.02
C LEU A 1096 -25.62 -28.18 14.80
N ASP A 1097 -24.95 -28.89 13.89
CA ASP A 1097 -25.05 -30.36 13.83
C ASP A 1097 -24.06 -30.93 14.87
N TYR A 1098 -24.57 -31.44 15.98
CA TYR A 1098 -23.81 -32.40 16.80
C TYR A 1098 -24.05 -33.80 16.23
N SER A 1099 -23.32 -34.11 15.16
CA SER A 1099 -23.09 -35.48 14.68
C SER A 1099 -21.62 -35.84 14.83
#